data_AF-A0A7S2IDM9-F1
#
_entry.id   AF-A0A7S2IDM9-F1
#
_cell.length_a   1.000
_cell.length_b   1.000
_cell.length_c   1.000
_cell.angle_alpha   90.00
_cell.angle_beta   90.00
_cell.angle_gamma   90.00
#
_symmetry.space_group_name_H-M   'P 1'
#
loop_
_entity.id
_entity.type
_entity.pdbx_description
1 polymer ?
#
loop_
_entity_poly.entity_id
_entity_poly.type
_entity_poly.pdbx_seq_one_letter_code
_entity_poly.pdbx_strand_id
1 'polypeptide(L)'
;MAEEAMAAAPPDAAAPAAGEAAPATQGEEKKQRGKPKDPNAPPKPKNPFQKCCAEARPRIKEANPALASDLRGMANALKEEWEKVPEDEKARLQEQYDKEMVVWKPLMEAYKMTDGYKEFFERKQDWIDGRSKKKLIKKHRKDAPKRPKSGYMIFAGEIRERVQKEVMDAGGGMGDIGKKISEEWNAVPEAKKAEYGEMSVRMKEKFDVEYAAYKKTDAYKEFMDEKIKMESDQMQKKLKRTKLGDAPKKPPSASALFRKDFLPTFDTKGMKMGAIAKATGEAYQALPEEKKAEYVKQADKLREEYEKKVIEFKKNGKFSSFLKERFKVKTRENKILRLRDAPKKPKSVFSMYAEAHKKEVPSGKGKGKGASALKDKFAQADEEEKKALEEKKKEADQKYAEDVKAFKESDKFKEFLKVNKDAETEMQKDALKILTVKFLNAAPPAPPRTPFAIFVSEKRKATDAPEGEKKSKEAKREEVKAMVKEWEKLDKPTKSAYAETFKDKQKEWEKEVKDFMAQDIWKEYIAECKEFKVPVKQLLQNKGAAIKQMAGGKAMPAKPEGFPERPPDAYKVFCKEKAAEGNSMQLLEMWEKLGVDDKSKYFAEAGKAQEEYEKDMETFKSTDEGKAYFRECAKSMQLKKISTAKKTFLKDMPQEPPSALKAFLAKTIEELKKSSPQLKGFELKKQADEKWKALTDDERATLMEQAREAHTAYQEKLAEFKRTAEYTKFLSAKLSSAPPPKPTGAPAKPLSAIKQYMKEMKGLGKSNEELQKAFEALPEEDREARKRKATEMDTAYQEQVKAYQSKPEYKSWMKMKAVHDKRTQLAVAKSKFCTGAPKKPTVAFTFFATDKRSTVAKENPDLKGLGPIQKKLGEMWSAMTPEEKKPWVDKEKEAQEEYKKALEEFHASDNYKAYLKVENRFKPRRFGLGKGKAKSKAKAKAKSKGKGKGKGKGKGKGKDKG
;
A
#
# COMPACT_ATOMS: atom_id res chain seq x y z
N MET A 1 60.42 5.91 -24.08
CA MET A 1 60.53 7.38 -23.86
C MET A 1 59.47 7.93 -22.89
N ALA A 2 58.91 7.11 -21.98
CA ALA A 2 57.96 7.55 -20.94
C ALA A 2 58.49 7.30 -19.52
N GLU A 3 59.72 6.80 -19.39
CA GLU A 3 60.38 6.50 -18.11
C GLU A 3 61.44 7.55 -17.74
N GLU A 4 61.76 8.48 -18.64
CA GLU A 4 62.83 9.48 -18.46
C GLU A 4 62.31 10.89 -18.16
N ALA A 5 61.00 11.05 -17.90
CA ALA A 5 60.38 12.35 -17.56
C ALA A 5 59.92 12.44 -16.09
N MET A 6 60.26 11.45 -15.25
CA MET A 6 59.98 11.47 -13.80
C MET A 6 61.14 11.99 -12.95
N ALA A 7 62.25 12.43 -13.55
CA ALA A 7 63.44 12.88 -12.83
C ALA A 7 63.93 14.27 -13.30
N ALA A 8 63.11 15.32 -13.17
CA ALA A 8 63.58 16.71 -13.16
C ALA A 8 62.49 17.68 -12.71
N ALA A 9 62.27 17.82 -11.40
CA ALA A 9 61.78 19.07 -10.80
C ALA A 9 62.27 19.18 -9.34
N PRO A 10 62.81 20.32 -8.89
CA PRO A 10 63.58 20.42 -7.64
C PRO A 10 62.71 20.46 -6.38
N PRO A 11 63.27 20.11 -5.20
CA PRO A 11 62.60 20.18 -3.91
C PRO A 11 62.99 21.46 -3.17
N ASP A 12 62.19 22.54 -3.23
CA ASP A 12 62.13 23.50 -2.12
C ASP A 12 60.99 24.52 -2.29
N ALA A 13 60.04 24.49 -1.36
CA ALA A 13 59.27 25.62 -0.88
C ALA A 13 58.52 25.13 0.36
N ALA A 14 59.28 25.05 1.44
CA ALA A 14 58.86 24.67 2.77
C ALA A 14 57.51 25.30 3.18
N ALA A 15 56.64 24.44 3.69
CA ALA A 15 55.56 24.83 4.58
C ALA A 15 56.15 25.41 5.88
N PRO A 16 55.66 26.53 6.42
CA PRO A 16 55.83 26.81 7.83
C PRO A 16 54.72 26.07 8.59
N ALA A 17 55.13 25.11 9.42
CA ALA A 17 54.31 24.52 10.46
C ALA A 17 54.44 25.35 11.75
N ALA A 18 53.33 25.85 12.27
CA ALA A 18 53.03 26.23 13.66
C ALA A 18 51.67 26.95 13.61
N GLY A 19 50.71 26.81 14.51
CA GLY A 19 50.57 26.18 15.82
C GLY A 19 49.12 26.53 16.26
N GLU A 20 48.66 25.95 17.35
CA GLU A 20 47.34 26.23 17.92
C GLU A 20 47.11 27.75 18.10
N ALA A 21 46.05 28.27 17.48
CA ALA A 21 45.43 29.54 17.85
C ALA A 21 43.94 29.52 17.46
N ALA A 22 43.10 29.94 18.42
CA ALA A 22 41.65 30.03 18.34
C ALA A 22 41.12 30.74 17.08
N PRO A 23 39.87 30.47 16.63
CA PRO A 23 39.34 31.03 15.39
C PRO A 23 39.14 32.54 15.52
N ALA A 24 40.09 33.31 14.99
CA ALA A 24 39.91 34.70 14.65
C ALA A 24 38.91 34.82 13.49
N THR A 25 37.89 35.64 13.70
CA THR A 25 36.87 36.02 12.74
C THR A 25 37.49 36.55 11.44
N GLN A 26 37.50 35.74 10.38
CA GLN A 26 37.85 36.17 9.04
C GLN A 26 36.70 37.03 8.46
N GLY A 27 37.05 38.25 8.05
CA GLY A 27 36.13 39.22 7.46
C GLY A 27 35.43 38.67 6.21
N GLU A 28 34.16 39.05 6.05
CA GLU A 28 33.33 38.68 4.91
C GLU A 28 34.03 39.05 3.57
N GLU A 29 34.49 38.06 2.81
CA GLU A 29 34.81 38.23 1.41
C GLU A 29 33.60 38.84 0.68
N LYS A 30 33.78 40.02 0.06
CA LYS A 30 32.76 40.67 -0.76
C LYS A 30 32.23 39.68 -1.80
N LYS A 31 30.94 39.34 -1.75
CA LYS A 31 30.25 38.44 -2.69
C LYS A 31 30.61 38.79 -4.15
N GLN A 32 31.39 37.94 -4.82
CA GLN A 32 31.71 38.12 -6.24
C GLN A 32 30.43 38.22 -7.08
N ARG A 33 30.26 39.35 -7.78
CA ARG A 33 29.10 39.60 -8.67
C ARG A 33 29.31 38.85 -9.98
N GLY A 34 28.42 37.92 -10.34
CA GLY A 34 28.46 37.24 -11.65
C GLY A 34 28.28 35.73 -11.58
N LYS A 35 28.67 35.03 -12.66
CA LYS A 35 28.75 33.57 -12.71
C LYS A 35 29.94 33.14 -11.83
N PRO A 36 29.79 32.15 -10.93
CA PRO A 36 30.91 31.62 -10.16
C PRO A 36 32.06 31.22 -11.09
N LYS A 37 33.27 31.66 -10.75
CA LYS A 37 34.53 31.25 -11.38
C LYS A 37 35.31 30.41 -10.39
N ASP A 38 36.05 29.43 -10.90
CA ASP A 38 36.92 28.59 -10.09
C ASP A 38 38.36 29.05 -10.26
N PRO A 39 39.03 29.53 -9.20
CA PRO A 39 40.44 29.91 -9.26
C PRO A 39 41.37 28.70 -9.48
N ASN A 40 40.95 27.49 -9.09
CA ASN A 40 41.79 26.30 -9.08
C ASN A 40 41.70 25.48 -10.38
N ALA A 41 40.87 25.90 -11.34
CA ALA A 41 40.68 25.17 -12.59
C ALA A 41 41.86 25.39 -13.56
N PRO A 42 42.45 24.32 -14.14
CA PRO A 42 43.48 24.45 -15.15
C PRO A 42 43.04 25.39 -16.29
N PRO A 43 43.80 26.46 -16.58
CA PRO A 43 43.40 27.45 -17.57
C PRO A 43 43.33 26.81 -18.95
N LYS A 44 42.20 26.97 -19.64
CA LYS A 44 42.05 26.46 -21.00
C LYS A 44 42.99 27.22 -21.95
N PRO A 45 43.79 26.52 -22.78
CA PRO A 45 44.58 27.14 -23.84
C PRO A 45 43.73 28.07 -24.70
N LYS A 46 44.27 29.24 -25.04
CA LYS A 46 43.63 30.18 -25.97
C LYS A 46 43.61 29.55 -27.35
N ASN A 47 42.47 29.58 -28.02
CA ASN A 47 42.40 29.13 -29.42
C ASN A 47 43.16 30.10 -30.36
N PRO A 48 43.46 29.74 -31.61
CA PRO A 48 44.27 30.56 -32.52
C PRO A 48 43.78 32.00 -32.64
N PHE A 49 42.46 32.17 -32.84
CA PHE A 49 41.82 33.48 -32.85
C PHE A 49 42.05 34.28 -31.56
N GLN A 50 41.91 33.66 -30.38
CA GLN A 50 42.09 34.32 -29.08
C GLN A 50 43.55 34.66 -28.78
N LYS A 51 44.51 33.91 -29.31
CA LYS A 51 45.94 34.22 -29.24
C LYS A 51 46.22 35.48 -30.04
N CYS A 52 45.84 35.52 -31.32
CA CYS A 52 45.95 36.73 -32.15
C CYS A 52 45.19 37.91 -31.56
N CYS A 53 43.98 37.70 -31.04
CA CYS A 53 43.23 38.78 -30.38
C CYS A 53 43.94 39.31 -29.13
N ALA A 54 44.67 38.48 -28.38
CA ALA A 54 45.38 38.94 -27.20
C ALA A 54 46.56 39.86 -27.55
N GLU A 55 47.21 39.62 -28.68
CA GLU A 55 48.34 40.41 -29.20
C GLU A 55 47.86 41.66 -29.95
N ALA A 56 46.80 41.54 -30.75
CA ALA A 56 46.25 42.64 -31.53
C ALA A 56 45.49 43.67 -30.67
N ARG A 57 44.87 43.24 -29.56
CA ARG A 57 44.01 44.12 -28.76
C ARG A 57 44.73 45.32 -28.13
N PRO A 58 45.93 45.19 -27.53
CA PRO A 58 46.71 46.34 -27.08
C PRO A 58 47.04 47.29 -28.23
N ARG A 59 47.51 46.77 -29.37
CA ARG A 59 47.88 47.55 -30.57
C ARG A 59 46.70 48.36 -31.11
N ILE A 60 45.53 47.73 -31.25
CA ILE A 60 44.32 48.41 -31.73
C ILE A 60 43.80 49.41 -30.68
N LYS A 61 43.96 49.12 -29.39
CA LYS A 61 43.59 50.05 -28.31
C LYS A 61 44.48 51.30 -28.29
N GLU A 62 45.77 51.15 -28.59
CA GLU A 62 46.70 52.28 -28.72
C GLU A 62 46.46 53.08 -30.00
N ALA A 63 46.24 52.40 -31.13
CA ALA A 63 45.96 53.03 -32.42
C ALA A 63 44.59 53.72 -32.47
N ASN A 64 43.60 53.21 -31.73
CA ASN A 64 42.27 53.79 -31.64
C ASN A 64 41.72 53.71 -30.19
N PRO A 65 42.11 54.66 -29.33
CA PRO A 65 41.66 54.71 -27.93
C PRO A 65 40.15 54.83 -27.78
N ALA A 66 39.43 55.36 -28.77
CA ALA A 66 37.97 55.44 -28.77
C ALA A 66 37.30 54.05 -28.84
N LEU A 67 37.96 53.04 -29.43
CA LEU A 67 37.47 51.65 -29.42
C LEU A 67 37.63 50.96 -28.07
N ALA A 68 38.34 51.56 -27.10
CA ALA A 68 38.46 51.00 -25.76
C ALA A 68 37.11 50.96 -25.02
N SER A 69 36.22 51.91 -25.31
CA SER A 69 34.86 51.98 -24.75
C SER A 69 33.82 51.25 -25.63
N ASP A 70 34.04 51.16 -26.94
CA ASP A 70 33.18 50.40 -27.86
C ASP A 70 33.63 48.93 -28.01
N LEU A 71 33.09 48.09 -27.14
CA LEU A 71 33.33 46.64 -27.16
C LEU A 71 32.94 45.96 -28.48
N ARG A 72 31.96 46.50 -29.23
CA ARG A 72 31.51 45.89 -30.48
C ARG A 72 32.41 46.29 -31.64
N GLY A 73 32.78 47.57 -31.73
CA GLY A 73 33.80 48.05 -32.66
C GLY A 73 35.14 47.35 -32.43
N MET A 74 35.58 47.19 -31.19
CA MET A 74 36.77 46.42 -30.84
C MET A 74 36.68 44.96 -31.30
N ALA A 75 35.53 44.30 -31.12
CA ALA A 75 35.35 42.92 -31.58
C ALA A 75 35.41 42.79 -33.11
N ASN A 76 34.86 43.77 -33.85
CA ASN A 76 34.92 43.80 -35.31
C ASN A 76 36.36 44.05 -35.80
N ALA A 77 37.08 45.00 -35.21
CA ALA A 77 38.48 45.27 -35.55
C ALA A 77 39.39 44.06 -35.29
N LEU A 78 39.18 43.32 -34.19
CA LEU A 78 39.89 42.08 -33.90
C LEU A 78 39.56 40.96 -34.91
N LYS A 79 38.33 40.93 -35.44
CA LYS A 79 37.92 39.99 -36.49
C LYS A 79 38.61 40.30 -37.82
N GLU A 80 38.63 41.57 -38.23
CA GLU A 80 39.34 42.00 -39.43
C GLU A 80 40.83 41.71 -39.35
N GLU A 81 41.44 41.91 -38.18
CA GLU A 81 42.85 41.58 -37.96
C GLU A 81 43.11 40.08 -38.10
N TRP A 82 42.21 39.24 -37.58
CA TRP A 82 42.30 37.79 -37.77
C TRP A 82 42.16 37.36 -39.23
N GLU A 83 41.30 38.03 -40.01
CA GLU A 83 41.14 37.76 -41.45
C GLU A 83 42.44 38.05 -42.21
N LYS A 84 43.21 39.07 -41.79
CA LYS A 84 44.51 39.43 -42.37
C LYS A 84 45.65 38.46 -42.02
N VAL A 85 45.50 37.61 -41.00
CA VAL A 85 46.55 36.63 -40.64
C VAL A 85 46.69 35.60 -41.78
N PRO A 86 47.91 35.37 -42.31
CA PRO A 86 48.18 34.37 -43.33
C PRO A 86 47.71 32.95 -42.93
N GLU A 87 47.28 32.14 -43.90
CA GLU A 87 46.69 30.83 -43.64
C GLU A 87 47.69 29.82 -43.03
N ASP A 88 48.96 29.94 -43.40
CA ASP A 88 50.10 29.21 -42.83
C ASP A 88 50.29 29.55 -41.34
N GLU A 89 50.19 30.83 -40.96
CA GLU A 89 50.28 31.25 -39.56
C GLU A 89 49.04 30.81 -38.76
N LYS A 90 47.84 30.85 -39.36
CA LYS A 90 46.63 30.27 -38.77
C LYS A 90 46.80 28.77 -38.51
N ALA A 91 47.40 28.03 -39.45
CA ALA A 91 47.68 26.61 -39.31
C ALA A 91 48.71 26.33 -38.20
N ARG A 92 49.80 27.12 -38.12
CA ARG A 92 50.81 27.03 -37.06
C ARG A 92 50.21 27.24 -35.67
N LEU A 93 49.39 28.27 -35.51
CA LEU A 93 48.70 28.57 -34.25
C LEU A 93 47.69 27.49 -33.88
N GLN A 94 47.03 26.88 -34.87
CA GLN A 94 46.10 25.76 -34.68
C GLN A 94 46.84 24.50 -34.20
N GLU A 95 47.99 24.17 -34.80
CA GLU A 95 48.81 23.04 -34.35
C GLU A 95 49.32 23.24 -32.92
N GLN A 96 49.77 24.45 -32.58
CA GLN A 96 50.17 24.79 -31.21
C GLN A 96 49.01 24.65 -30.22
N TYR A 97 47.82 25.14 -30.60
CA TYR A 97 46.61 24.95 -29.79
C TYR A 97 46.27 23.48 -29.58
N ASP A 98 46.38 22.66 -30.63
CA ASP A 98 46.09 21.22 -30.54
C ASP A 98 47.09 20.50 -29.62
N LYS A 99 48.39 20.84 -29.69
CA LYS A 99 49.43 20.36 -28.75
C LYS A 99 49.11 20.76 -27.30
N GLU A 100 48.79 22.03 -27.06
CA GLU A 100 48.41 22.52 -25.71
C GLU A 100 47.12 21.84 -25.19
N MET A 101 46.17 21.56 -26.07
CA MET A 101 44.92 20.88 -25.73
C MET A 101 45.13 19.40 -25.38
N VAL A 102 46.12 18.72 -25.99
CA VAL A 102 46.51 17.35 -25.61
C VAL A 102 47.01 17.30 -24.17
N VAL A 103 47.74 18.31 -23.71
CA VAL A 103 48.21 18.43 -22.32
C VAL A 103 47.09 18.87 -21.36
N TRP A 104 46.27 19.84 -21.77
CA TRP A 104 45.21 20.38 -20.92
C TRP A 104 44.06 19.39 -20.65
N LYS A 105 43.67 18.57 -21.63
CA LYS A 105 42.60 17.57 -21.48
C LYS A 105 42.80 16.64 -20.27
N PRO A 106 43.94 15.93 -20.12
CA PRO A 106 44.17 15.06 -18.98
C PRO A 106 44.27 15.83 -17.66
N LEU A 107 44.91 17.01 -17.64
CA LEU A 107 44.95 17.88 -16.45
C LEU A 107 43.54 18.26 -15.98
N MET A 108 42.64 18.60 -16.91
CA MET A 108 41.24 18.88 -16.59
C MET A 108 40.45 17.66 -16.16
N GLU A 109 40.76 16.47 -16.70
CA GLU A 109 40.11 15.24 -16.27
C GLU A 109 40.50 14.86 -14.86
N ALA A 110 41.79 14.97 -14.51
CA ALA A 110 42.28 14.80 -13.14
C ALA A 110 41.62 15.82 -12.20
N TYR A 111 41.61 17.10 -12.60
CA TYR A 111 40.98 18.16 -11.82
C TYR A 111 39.49 17.93 -11.56
N LYS A 112 38.73 17.44 -12.55
CA LYS A 112 37.29 17.11 -12.39
C LYS A 112 37.01 16.05 -11.34
N MET A 113 38.00 15.24 -10.96
CA MET A 113 37.86 14.23 -9.92
C MET A 113 38.11 14.78 -8.51
N THR A 114 38.74 15.96 -8.40
CA THR A 114 39.02 16.62 -7.12
C THR A 114 37.74 17.08 -6.43
N ASP A 115 37.75 17.13 -5.10
CA ASP A 115 36.61 17.63 -4.33
C ASP A 115 36.38 19.14 -4.55
N GLY A 116 37.45 19.91 -4.78
CA GLY A 116 37.34 21.33 -5.15
C GLY A 116 36.48 21.58 -6.40
N TYR A 117 36.66 20.76 -7.46
CA TYR A 117 35.80 20.85 -8.65
C TYR A 117 34.35 20.46 -8.34
N LYS A 118 34.11 19.46 -7.49
CA LYS A 118 32.75 19.05 -7.09
C LYS A 118 32.03 20.20 -6.37
N GLU A 119 32.69 20.82 -5.40
CA GLU A 119 32.13 21.97 -4.66
C GLU A 119 31.84 23.16 -5.57
N PHE A 120 32.78 23.49 -6.46
CA PHE A 120 32.56 24.53 -7.45
C PHE A 120 31.40 24.21 -8.40
N PHE A 121 31.32 22.95 -8.88
CA PHE A 121 30.23 22.51 -9.73
C PHE A 121 28.88 22.66 -9.03
N GLU A 122 28.79 22.31 -7.75
CA GLU A 122 27.60 22.52 -6.92
C GLU A 122 27.26 24.01 -6.78
N ARG A 123 28.23 24.88 -6.47
CA ARG A 123 28.04 26.33 -6.38
C ARG A 123 27.58 26.94 -7.70
N LYS A 124 28.16 26.49 -8.81
CA LYS A 124 27.77 26.89 -10.17
C LYS A 124 26.35 26.45 -10.49
N GLN A 125 25.95 25.24 -10.09
CA GLN A 125 24.61 24.73 -10.33
C GLN A 125 23.57 25.44 -9.46
N ASP A 126 23.87 25.72 -8.19
CA ASP A 126 23.03 26.54 -7.30
C ASP A 126 22.82 27.96 -7.88
N TRP A 127 23.85 28.53 -8.51
CA TRP A 127 23.72 29.80 -9.24
C TRP A 127 22.81 29.69 -10.48
N ILE A 128 22.89 28.60 -11.25
CA ILE A 128 21.99 28.34 -12.39
C ILE A 128 20.55 28.19 -11.89
N ASP A 129 20.34 27.44 -10.81
CA ASP A 129 19.04 27.19 -10.21
C ASP A 129 18.43 28.50 -9.68
N GLY A 130 19.24 29.32 -9.01
CA GLY A 130 18.87 30.68 -8.59
C GLY A 130 18.53 31.61 -9.76
N ARG A 131 19.21 31.49 -10.91
CA ARG A 131 18.89 32.25 -12.13
C ARG A 131 17.58 31.79 -12.75
N SER A 132 17.32 30.49 -12.80
CA SER A 132 16.04 29.92 -13.26
C SER A 132 14.88 30.40 -12.40
N LYS A 133 15.06 30.43 -11.06
CA LYS A 133 14.09 31.01 -10.13
C LYS A 133 13.86 32.51 -10.38
N LYS A 134 14.92 33.30 -10.60
CA LYS A 134 14.79 34.72 -10.97
C LYS A 134 14.06 34.92 -12.30
N LYS A 135 14.32 34.08 -13.30
CA LYS A 135 13.60 34.11 -14.59
C LYS A 135 12.12 33.81 -14.42
N LEU A 136 11.76 32.81 -13.62
CA LEU A 136 10.36 32.50 -13.32
C LEU A 136 9.66 33.65 -12.59
N ILE A 137 10.31 34.23 -11.58
CA ILE A 137 9.77 35.42 -10.89
C ILE A 137 9.58 36.58 -11.87
N LYS A 138 10.50 36.79 -12.82
CA LYS A 138 10.38 37.84 -13.84
C LYS A 138 9.25 37.56 -14.83
N LYS A 139 9.03 36.30 -15.22
CA LYS A 139 7.92 35.87 -16.11
C LYS A 139 6.57 36.27 -15.50
N HIS A 140 6.36 35.94 -14.23
CA HIS A 140 5.12 36.18 -13.49
C HIS A 140 5.04 37.57 -12.82
N ARG A 141 6.03 38.45 -13.03
CA ARG A 141 6.03 39.81 -12.46
C ARG A 141 5.02 40.74 -13.14
N LYS A 142 4.61 40.44 -14.39
CA LYS A 142 3.68 41.28 -15.15
C LYS A 142 2.30 41.34 -14.48
N ASP A 143 1.89 40.23 -13.88
CA ASP A 143 0.56 40.10 -13.27
C ASP A 143 0.55 40.53 -11.79
N ALA A 144 1.73 40.82 -11.21
CA ALA A 144 1.89 41.19 -9.81
C ALA A 144 1.90 42.73 -9.63
N PRO A 145 1.22 43.26 -8.59
CA PRO A 145 1.29 44.67 -8.23
C PRO A 145 2.74 45.16 -8.08
N LYS A 146 3.01 46.38 -8.53
CA LYS A 146 4.35 46.98 -8.43
C LYS A 146 4.63 47.34 -6.98
N ARG A 147 5.83 47.02 -6.50
CA ARG A 147 6.27 47.37 -5.14
C ARG A 147 6.18 48.89 -4.93
N PRO A 148 5.78 49.36 -3.73
CA PRO A 148 5.69 50.77 -3.43
C PRO A 148 7.06 51.43 -3.51
N LYS A 149 7.11 52.67 -3.97
CA LYS A 149 8.34 53.47 -3.95
C LYS A 149 8.66 53.84 -2.50
N SER A 150 9.92 53.71 -2.10
CA SER A 150 10.44 54.26 -0.84
C SER A 150 10.35 55.80 -0.86
N GLY A 151 10.28 56.48 0.28
CA GLY A 151 10.28 57.95 0.33
C GLY A 151 11.44 58.57 -0.47
N TYR A 152 12.64 58.00 -0.35
CA TYR A 152 13.78 58.36 -1.18
C TYR A 152 13.51 58.21 -2.69
N MET A 153 12.83 57.15 -3.12
CA MET A 153 12.53 56.89 -4.54
C MET A 153 11.39 57.77 -5.09
N ILE A 154 10.54 58.31 -4.22
CA ILE A 154 9.52 59.29 -4.57
C ILE A 154 10.22 60.64 -4.82
N PHE A 155 11.00 61.11 -3.85
CA PHE A 155 11.85 62.29 -3.98
C PHE A 155 12.78 62.21 -5.19
N ALA A 156 13.53 61.11 -5.32
CA ALA A 156 14.40 60.88 -6.47
C ALA A 156 13.64 60.89 -7.79
N GLY A 157 12.36 60.50 -7.82
CA GLY A 157 11.55 60.59 -9.03
C GLY A 157 11.25 62.02 -9.46
N GLU A 158 11.04 62.92 -8.50
CA GLU A 158 10.70 64.34 -8.73
C GLU A 158 11.92 65.14 -9.18
N ILE A 159 13.06 64.94 -8.54
CA ILE A 159 14.27 65.72 -8.85
C ILE A 159 15.12 65.11 -9.98
N ARG A 160 14.86 63.85 -10.38
CA ARG A 160 15.72 63.13 -11.33
C ARG A 160 15.80 63.79 -12.69
N GLU A 161 14.74 64.38 -13.23
CA GLU A 161 14.81 65.04 -14.54
C GLU A 161 15.69 66.30 -14.48
N ARG A 162 15.55 67.10 -13.43
CA ARG A 162 16.42 68.26 -13.17
C ARG A 162 17.87 67.85 -13.00
N VAL A 163 18.14 66.93 -12.08
CA VAL A 163 19.50 66.44 -11.79
C VAL A 163 20.11 65.75 -13.00
N GLN A 164 19.30 65.00 -13.77
CA GLN A 164 19.76 64.38 -15.01
C GLN A 164 20.19 65.43 -16.03
N LYS A 165 19.41 66.51 -16.22
CA LYS A 165 19.80 67.60 -17.14
C LYS A 165 21.08 68.28 -16.68
N GLU A 166 21.17 68.69 -15.41
CA GLU A 166 22.35 69.35 -14.86
C GLU A 166 23.62 68.49 -14.91
N VAL A 167 23.51 67.19 -14.63
CA VAL A 167 24.66 66.27 -14.67
C VAL A 167 25.07 65.96 -16.11
N MET A 168 24.11 65.81 -17.02
CA MET A 168 24.42 65.54 -18.45
C MET A 168 24.99 66.80 -19.13
N ASP A 169 24.50 67.99 -18.81
CA ASP A 169 25.05 69.27 -19.28
C ASP A 169 26.46 69.51 -18.72
N ALA A 170 26.77 68.97 -17.54
CA ALA A 170 28.12 68.97 -16.95
C ALA A 170 29.01 67.80 -17.43
N GLY A 171 28.58 67.01 -18.42
CA GLY A 171 29.33 65.88 -18.96
C GLY A 171 29.43 64.64 -18.06
N GLY A 172 28.65 64.60 -16.97
CA GLY A 172 28.60 63.50 -16.00
C GLY A 172 27.74 62.31 -16.45
N GLY A 173 27.99 61.14 -15.88
CA GLY A 173 27.30 59.90 -16.26
C GLY A 173 26.07 59.59 -15.40
N MET A 174 25.35 58.52 -15.78
CA MET A 174 24.18 58.01 -15.02
C MET A 174 24.48 57.71 -13.54
N GLY A 175 25.74 57.38 -13.21
CA GLY A 175 26.19 57.16 -11.83
C GLY A 175 26.26 58.44 -11.01
N ASP A 176 26.59 59.56 -11.64
CA ASP A 176 26.72 60.87 -10.98
C ASP A 176 25.35 61.51 -10.75
N ILE A 177 24.37 61.22 -11.63
CA ILE A 177 22.95 61.53 -11.39
C ILE A 177 22.48 60.91 -10.06
N GLY A 178 22.83 59.64 -9.82
CA GLY A 178 22.46 58.95 -8.58
C GLY A 178 23.13 59.52 -7.33
N LYS A 179 24.40 59.94 -7.44
CA LYS A 179 25.12 60.58 -6.32
C LYS A 179 24.51 61.93 -5.97
N LYS A 180 24.28 62.79 -6.96
CA LYS A 180 23.68 64.11 -6.76
C LYS A 180 22.26 64.03 -6.19
N ILE A 181 21.45 63.07 -6.64
CA ILE A 181 20.14 62.79 -6.02
C ILE A 181 20.28 62.36 -4.55
N SER A 182 21.30 61.56 -4.21
CA SER A 182 21.55 61.12 -2.83
C SER A 182 22.06 62.26 -1.94
N GLU A 183 22.90 63.14 -2.47
CA GLU A 183 23.40 64.33 -1.78
C GLU A 183 22.26 65.31 -1.49
N GLU A 184 21.43 65.59 -2.49
CA GLU A 184 20.24 66.43 -2.32
C GLU A 184 19.25 65.80 -1.34
N TRP A 185 19.05 64.48 -1.36
CA TRP A 185 18.24 63.78 -0.36
C TRP A 185 18.79 63.99 1.05
N ASN A 186 20.11 63.87 1.25
CA ASN A 186 20.73 64.08 2.55
C ASN A 186 20.57 65.53 3.03
N ALA A 187 20.60 66.50 2.12
CA ALA A 187 20.38 67.92 2.39
C ALA A 187 18.89 68.31 2.63
N VAL A 188 17.92 67.45 2.28
CA VAL A 188 16.50 67.73 2.54
C VAL A 188 16.22 67.82 4.05
N PRO A 189 15.52 68.86 4.52
CA PRO A 189 15.09 68.96 5.92
C PRO A 189 14.27 67.74 6.38
N GLU A 190 14.41 67.38 7.65
CA GLU A 190 13.75 66.18 8.21
C GLU A 190 12.23 66.21 8.06
N ALA A 191 11.60 67.39 8.13
CA ALA A 191 10.17 67.58 7.88
C ALA A 191 9.75 67.14 6.45
N LYS A 192 10.48 67.55 5.41
CA LYS A 192 10.19 67.12 4.03
C LYS A 192 10.52 65.65 3.81
N LYS A 193 11.58 65.12 4.43
CA LYS A 193 11.86 63.67 4.43
C LYS A 193 10.72 62.88 5.06
N ALA A 194 10.10 63.40 6.12
CA ALA A 194 8.94 62.80 6.75
C ALA A 194 7.71 62.78 5.82
N GLU A 195 7.44 63.85 5.08
CA GLU A 195 6.37 63.89 4.05
C GLU A 195 6.57 62.81 2.97
N TYR A 196 7.78 62.66 2.44
CA TYR A 196 8.10 61.57 1.51
C TYR A 196 7.97 60.19 2.16
N GLY A 197 8.29 60.07 3.46
CA GLY A 197 8.03 58.90 4.28
C GLY A 197 6.55 58.55 4.34
N GLU A 198 5.69 59.53 4.63
CA GLU A 198 4.23 59.35 4.68
C GLU A 198 3.66 58.96 3.31
N MET A 199 4.11 59.60 2.22
CA MET A 199 3.72 59.22 0.86
C MET A 199 4.10 57.77 0.54
N SER A 200 5.28 57.33 0.98
CA SER A 200 5.72 55.93 0.83
C SER A 200 4.85 54.96 1.64
N VAL A 201 4.47 55.33 2.86
CA VAL A 201 3.54 54.55 3.69
C VAL A 201 2.17 54.43 3.01
N ARG A 202 1.58 55.53 2.53
CA ARG A 202 0.31 55.50 1.78
C ARG A 202 0.39 54.61 0.53
N MET A 203 1.48 54.68 -0.24
CA MET A 203 1.68 53.78 -1.39
C MET A 203 1.83 52.33 -0.96
N LYS A 204 2.49 52.06 0.17
CA LYS A 204 2.65 50.70 0.72
C LYS A 204 1.31 50.13 1.17
N GLU A 205 0.46 50.90 1.83
CA GLU A 205 -0.88 50.46 2.22
C GLU A 205 -1.72 50.06 1.01
N LYS A 206 -1.74 50.90 -0.04
CA LYS A 206 -2.39 50.57 -1.32
C LYS A 206 -1.83 49.27 -1.91
N PHE A 207 -0.50 49.15 -1.98
CA PHE A 207 0.14 47.93 -2.46
C PHE A 207 -0.20 46.71 -1.61
N ASP A 208 -0.24 46.81 -0.28
CA ASP A 208 -0.52 45.67 0.59
C ASP A 208 -1.96 45.17 0.38
N VAL A 209 -2.92 46.08 0.13
CA VAL A 209 -4.30 45.73 -0.27
C VAL A 209 -4.33 45.07 -1.65
N GLU A 210 -3.73 45.68 -2.67
CA GLU A 210 -3.67 45.12 -4.03
C GLU A 210 -2.94 43.77 -4.08
N TYR A 211 -1.84 43.64 -3.34
CA TYR A 211 -1.04 42.42 -3.27
C TYR A 211 -1.76 41.31 -2.49
N ALA A 212 -2.55 41.67 -1.46
CA ALA A 212 -3.44 40.72 -0.79
C ALA A 212 -4.55 40.21 -1.72
N ALA A 213 -5.09 41.06 -2.59
CA ALA A 213 -6.02 40.65 -3.64
C ALA A 213 -5.32 39.75 -4.69
N TYR A 214 -4.14 40.15 -5.18
CA TYR A 214 -3.33 39.38 -6.12
C TYR A 214 -3.02 37.97 -5.61
N LYS A 215 -2.69 37.80 -4.32
CA LYS A 215 -2.45 36.46 -3.73
C LYS A 215 -3.62 35.48 -3.84
N LYS A 216 -4.84 35.99 -4.02
CA LYS A 216 -6.07 35.19 -4.19
C LYS A 216 -6.34 34.84 -5.66
N THR A 217 -5.75 35.57 -6.61
CA THR A 217 -5.91 35.35 -8.06
C THR A 217 -5.29 34.04 -8.51
N ASP A 218 -5.81 33.48 -9.61
CA ASP A 218 -5.30 32.24 -10.21
C ASP A 218 -3.87 32.41 -10.75
N ALA A 219 -3.52 33.59 -11.28
CA ALA A 219 -2.15 33.90 -11.71
C ALA A 219 -1.12 33.71 -10.58
N TYR A 220 -1.42 34.14 -9.36
CA TYR A 220 -0.52 33.89 -8.22
C TYR A 220 -0.46 32.40 -7.84
N LYS A 221 -1.57 31.66 -8.00
CA LYS A 221 -1.57 30.20 -7.76
C LYS A 221 -0.67 29.49 -8.75
N GLU A 222 -0.80 29.78 -10.04
CA GLU A 222 0.03 29.21 -11.10
C GLU A 222 1.51 29.53 -10.91
N PHE A 223 1.85 30.78 -10.57
CA PHE A 223 3.21 31.17 -10.24
C PHE A 223 3.78 30.33 -9.08
N MET A 224 3.02 30.17 -7.99
CA MET A 224 3.45 29.40 -6.83
C MET A 224 3.59 27.91 -7.17
N ASP A 225 2.69 27.35 -7.97
CA ASP A 225 2.72 25.95 -8.39
C ASP A 225 3.92 25.65 -9.30
N GLU A 226 4.19 26.50 -10.31
CA GLU A 226 5.38 26.40 -11.16
C GLU A 226 6.66 26.51 -10.31
N LYS A 227 6.67 27.42 -9.34
CA LYS A 227 7.82 27.63 -8.45
C LYS A 227 8.08 26.42 -7.55
N ILE A 228 7.04 25.86 -6.93
CA ILE A 228 7.16 24.69 -6.04
C ILE A 228 7.64 23.47 -6.82
N LYS A 229 7.09 23.23 -8.02
CA LYS A 229 7.53 22.13 -8.90
C LYS A 229 8.99 22.29 -9.33
N MET A 230 9.41 23.50 -9.73
CA MET A 230 10.80 23.79 -10.06
C MET A 230 11.73 23.54 -8.87
N GLU A 231 11.40 24.08 -7.69
CA GLU A 231 12.23 23.94 -6.49
C GLU A 231 12.33 22.47 -6.05
N SER A 232 11.23 21.70 -6.16
CA SER A 232 11.23 20.25 -5.91
C SER A 232 12.12 19.48 -6.89
N ASP A 233 12.04 19.76 -8.19
CA ASP A 233 12.88 19.12 -9.21
C ASP A 233 14.36 19.46 -9.02
N GLN A 234 14.68 20.73 -8.71
CA GLN A 234 16.03 21.17 -8.35
C GLN A 234 16.55 20.43 -7.11
N MET A 235 15.75 20.33 -6.05
CA MET A 235 16.11 19.58 -4.84
C MET A 235 16.32 18.09 -5.14
N GLN A 236 15.48 17.45 -5.95
CA GLN A 236 15.66 16.04 -6.33
C GLN A 236 16.95 15.84 -7.15
N LYS A 237 17.28 16.75 -8.07
CA LYS A 237 18.51 16.72 -8.86
C LYS A 237 19.75 16.95 -7.99
N LYS A 238 19.70 17.91 -7.06
CA LYS A 238 20.76 18.16 -6.09
C LYS A 238 20.98 16.95 -5.20
N LEU A 239 19.91 16.35 -4.68
CA LEU A 239 19.97 15.16 -3.85
C LEU A 239 20.63 13.98 -4.57
N LYS A 240 20.33 13.77 -5.86
CA LYS A 240 21.00 12.76 -6.69
C LYS A 240 22.50 13.06 -6.83
N ARG A 241 22.89 14.30 -7.11
CA ARG A 241 24.29 14.70 -7.25
C ARG A 241 25.09 14.55 -5.96
N THR A 242 24.54 15.01 -4.83
CA THR A 242 25.27 15.06 -3.56
C THR A 242 25.27 13.73 -2.83
N LYS A 243 24.16 13.00 -2.81
CA LYS A 243 24.05 11.72 -2.08
C LYS A 243 24.43 10.50 -2.93
N LEU A 244 24.35 10.61 -4.26
CA LEU A 244 24.73 9.55 -5.20
C LEU A 244 25.92 9.93 -6.08
N GLY A 245 26.73 10.91 -5.68
CA GLY A 245 27.93 11.32 -6.41
C GLY A 245 28.95 10.18 -6.55
N ASP A 246 29.09 9.37 -5.50
CA ASP A 246 29.97 8.20 -5.44
C ASP A 246 29.33 6.94 -6.06
N ALA A 247 28.10 7.03 -6.58
CA ALA A 247 27.44 5.86 -7.14
C ALA A 247 28.23 5.35 -8.36
N PRO A 248 28.51 4.03 -8.45
CA PRO A 248 29.22 3.48 -9.59
C PRO A 248 28.56 3.89 -10.92
N LYS A 249 29.38 4.28 -11.89
CA LYS A 249 28.92 4.63 -13.25
C LYS A 249 28.74 3.36 -14.07
N LYS A 250 27.70 3.33 -14.92
CA LYS A 250 27.45 2.19 -15.80
C LYS A 250 28.67 1.92 -16.70
N PRO A 251 29.09 0.65 -16.85
CA PRO A 251 30.23 0.32 -17.69
C PRO A 251 29.86 0.50 -19.17
N PRO A 252 30.86 0.74 -20.04
CA PRO A 252 30.65 0.79 -21.49
C PRO A 252 30.13 -0.55 -22.01
N SER A 253 29.23 -0.51 -23.00
CA SER A 253 28.80 -1.70 -23.75
C SER A 253 29.90 -2.20 -24.69
N ALA A 254 29.77 -3.41 -25.22
CA ALA A 254 30.73 -3.97 -26.19
C ALA A 254 30.96 -3.04 -27.40
N SER A 255 29.89 -2.48 -27.96
CA SER A 255 29.99 -1.47 -29.04
C SER A 255 30.63 -0.16 -28.57
N ALA A 256 30.45 0.25 -27.31
CA ALA A 256 31.09 1.46 -26.78
C ALA A 256 32.59 1.26 -26.49
N LEU A 257 32.99 0.06 -26.08
CA LEU A 257 34.40 -0.35 -25.95
C LEU A 257 35.06 -0.34 -27.32
N PHE A 258 34.47 -1.02 -28.30
CA PHE A 258 34.94 -0.96 -29.68
C PHE A 258 35.01 0.48 -30.19
N ARG A 259 33.97 1.29 -29.94
CA ARG A 259 33.97 2.71 -30.34
C ARG A 259 35.12 3.47 -29.69
N LYS A 260 35.47 3.20 -28.43
CA LYS A 260 36.59 3.85 -27.75
C LYS A 260 37.93 3.54 -28.44
N ASP A 261 38.09 2.32 -28.93
CA ASP A 261 39.32 1.87 -29.60
C ASP A 261 39.36 2.29 -31.08
N PHE A 262 38.19 2.38 -31.73
CA PHE A 262 38.04 2.72 -33.14
C PHE A 262 37.95 4.23 -33.41
N LEU A 263 37.41 5.04 -32.49
CA LEU A 263 37.27 6.49 -32.71
C LEU A 263 38.60 7.21 -32.97
N PRO A 264 39.72 6.86 -32.29
CA PRO A 264 41.02 7.48 -32.54
C PRO A 264 41.60 7.18 -33.93
N THR A 265 41.19 6.07 -34.56
CA THR A 265 41.69 5.64 -35.88
C THR A 265 40.79 6.05 -37.04
N PHE A 266 39.56 6.52 -36.74
CA PHE A 266 38.59 6.96 -37.73
C PHE A 266 38.68 8.48 -37.97
N ASP A 267 38.73 8.92 -39.22
CA ASP A 267 38.70 10.36 -39.53
C ASP A 267 37.34 10.96 -39.18
N THR A 268 37.34 11.83 -38.18
CA THR A 268 36.14 12.51 -37.68
C THR A 268 36.00 13.93 -38.19
N LYS A 269 36.95 14.42 -39.02
CA LYS A 269 36.97 15.81 -39.51
C LYS A 269 35.72 16.08 -40.35
N GLY A 270 35.03 17.18 -40.03
CA GLY A 270 33.82 17.64 -40.74
C GLY A 270 32.54 16.82 -40.48
N MET A 271 32.62 15.68 -39.77
CA MET A 271 31.45 14.84 -39.50
C MET A 271 30.66 15.28 -38.26
N LYS A 272 29.33 15.30 -38.38
CA LYS A 272 28.44 15.50 -37.23
C LYS A 272 28.43 14.25 -36.35
N MET A 273 28.28 14.42 -35.03
CA MET A 273 28.25 13.31 -34.05
C MET A 273 27.29 12.17 -34.40
N GLY A 274 26.16 12.46 -35.04
CA GLY A 274 25.21 11.44 -35.51
C GLY A 274 25.77 10.57 -36.63
N ALA A 275 26.53 11.16 -37.57
CA ALA A 275 27.20 10.43 -38.65
C ALA A 275 28.36 9.58 -38.12
N ILE A 276 29.16 10.13 -37.20
CA ILE A 276 30.22 9.40 -36.50
C ILE A 276 29.63 8.20 -35.74
N ALA A 277 28.52 8.39 -35.00
CA ALA A 277 27.86 7.30 -34.29
C ALA A 277 27.34 6.21 -35.25
N LYS A 278 26.74 6.59 -36.38
CA LYS A 278 26.27 5.66 -37.42
C LYS A 278 27.44 4.86 -38.02
N ALA A 279 28.51 5.53 -38.46
CA ALA A 279 29.70 4.89 -39.01
C ALA A 279 30.37 3.92 -38.02
N THR A 280 30.51 4.33 -36.74
CA THR A 280 31.06 3.42 -35.70
C THR A 280 30.13 2.24 -35.39
N GLY A 281 28.81 2.41 -35.54
CA GLY A 281 27.84 1.34 -35.37
C GLY A 281 27.87 0.33 -36.53
N GLU A 282 27.96 0.81 -37.77
CA GLU A 282 28.13 -0.02 -38.97
C GLU A 282 29.47 -0.76 -38.94
N ALA A 283 30.56 -0.08 -38.57
CA ALA A 283 31.86 -0.71 -38.36
C ALA A 283 31.80 -1.82 -37.31
N TYR A 284 31.13 -1.59 -36.17
CA TYR A 284 30.91 -2.62 -35.15
C TYR A 284 30.11 -3.81 -35.70
N GLN A 285 29.09 -3.58 -36.53
CA GLN A 285 28.30 -4.65 -37.16
C GLN A 285 29.07 -5.40 -38.24
N ALA A 286 30.06 -4.78 -38.89
CA ALA A 286 30.92 -5.42 -39.88
C ALA A 286 32.05 -6.26 -39.26
N LEU A 287 32.31 -6.16 -37.94
CA LEU A 287 33.36 -6.97 -37.32
C LEU A 287 33.07 -8.48 -37.41
N PRO A 288 34.12 -9.31 -37.57
CA PRO A 288 34.04 -10.75 -37.38
C PRO A 288 33.43 -11.09 -36.02
N GLU A 289 32.64 -12.17 -35.98
CA GLU A 289 31.92 -12.60 -34.78
C GLU A 289 32.87 -12.90 -33.61
N GLU A 290 34.07 -13.40 -33.90
CA GLU A 290 35.13 -13.65 -32.91
C GLU A 290 35.57 -12.37 -32.19
N LYS A 291 35.90 -11.31 -32.93
CA LYS A 291 36.31 -10.02 -32.35
C LYS A 291 35.16 -9.32 -31.64
N LYS A 292 33.92 -9.45 -32.13
CA LYS A 292 32.73 -9.00 -31.40
C LYS A 292 32.58 -9.76 -30.07
N ALA A 293 32.81 -11.07 -30.07
CA ALA A 293 32.74 -11.89 -28.87
C ALA A 293 33.78 -11.48 -27.81
N GLU A 294 34.98 -11.05 -28.22
CA GLU A 294 35.98 -10.47 -27.30
C GLU A 294 35.47 -9.21 -26.61
N TYR A 295 34.93 -8.25 -27.38
CA TYR A 295 34.35 -7.02 -26.82
C TYR A 295 33.13 -7.32 -25.91
N VAL A 296 32.33 -8.33 -26.24
CA VAL A 296 31.24 -8.81 -25.39
C VAL A 296 31.79 -9.39 -24.09
N LYS A 297 32.81 -10.26 -24.13
CA LYS A 297 33.47 -10.80 -22.93
C LYS A 297 34.02 -9.69 -22.03
N GLN A 298 34.68 -8.69 -22.61
CA GLN A 298 35.20 -7.54 -21.85
C GLN A 298 34.08 -6.69 -21.23
N ALA A 299 33.02 -6.38 -21.99
CA ALA A 299 31.86 -5.64 -21.47
C ALA A 299 31.12 -6.41 -20.37
N ASP A 300 31.09 -7.74 -20.47
CA ASP A 300 30.48 -8.63 -19.49
C ASP A 300 31.28 -8.64 -18.18
N LYS A 301 32.61 -8.74 -18.24
CA LYS A 301 33.50 -8.60 -17.06
C LYS A 301 33.30 -7.24 -16.37
N LEU A 302 33.32 -6.14 -17.12
CA LEU A 302 33.09 -4.80 -16.57
C LEU A 302 31.68 -4.64 -15.97
N ARG A 303 30.68 -5.34 -16.52
CA ARG A 303 29.32 -5.38 -15.97
C ARG A 303 29.25 -6.13 -14.65
N GLU A 304 29.92 -7.26 -14.52
CA GLU A 304 29.99 -8.01 -13.26
C GLU A 304 30.70 -7.21 -12.15
N GLU A 305 31.82 -6.58 -12.47
CA GLU A 305 32.51 -5.67 -11.53
C GLU A 305 31.63 -4.50 -11.10
N TYR A 306 30.92 -3.91 -12.06
CA TYR A 306 29.95 -2.84 -11.78
C TYR A 306 28.83 -3.31 -10.87
N GLU A 307 28.25 -4.49 -11.11
CA GLU A 307 27.18 -5.04 -10.29
C GLU A 307 27.65 -5.26 -8.85
N LYS A 308 28.87 -5.76 -8.64
CA LYS A 308 29.50 -5.88 -7.31
C LYS A 308 29.63 -4.52 -6.63
N LYS A 309 30.18 -3.51 -7.33
CA LYS A 309 30.33 -2.14 -6.80
C LYS A 309 28.97 -1.49 -6.49
N VAL A 310 27.94 -1.73 -7.30
CA VAL A 310 26.58 -1.23 -7.05
C VAL A 310 25.95 -1.90 -5.84
N ILE A 311 26.18 -3.20 -5.66
CA ILE A 311 25.72 -3.94 -4.50
C ILE A 311 26.33 -3.35 -3.23
N GLU A 312 27.65 -3.14 -3.21
CA GLU A 312 28.37 -2.51 -2.12
C GLU A 312 27.88 -1.09 -1.84
N PHE A 313 27.76 -0.26 -2.88
CA PHE A 313 27.20 1.09 -2.76
C PHE A 313 25.78 1.10 -2.18
N LYS A 314 24.93 0.13 -2.54
CA LYS A 314 23.56 0.02 -1.99
C LYS A 314 23.54 -0.49 -0.55
N LYS A 315 24.51 -1.31 -0.14
CA LYS A 315 24.69 -1.70 1.26
C LYS A 315 25.04 -0.50 2.13
N ASN A 316 25.75 0.48 1.57
CA ASN A 316 26.09 1.72 2.27
C ASN A 316 24.83 2.53 2.62
N GLY A 317 24.75 3.01 3.87
CA GLY A 317 23.60 3.78 4.38
C GLY A 317 23.27 5.07 3.59
N LYS A 318 24.20 5.54 2.75
CA LYS A 318 24.02 6.68 1.82
C LYS A 318 22.80 6.50 0.91
N PHE A 319 22.59 5.30 0.34
CA PHE A 319 21.48 5.07 -0.58
C PHE A 319 20.11 5.00 0.14
N SER A 320 20.08 4.45 1.36
CA SER A 320 18.91 4.48 2.25
C SER A 320 18.52 5.92 2.64
N SER A 321 19.50 6.74 3.03
CA SER A 321 19.30 8.18 3.30
C SER A 321 18.75 8.93 2.08
N PHE A 322 19.30 8.67 0.89
CA PHE A 322 18.82 9.23 -0.37
C PHE A 322 17.32 8.93 -0.61
N LEU A 323 16.89 7.67 -0.44
CA LEU A 323 15.48 7.31 -0.64
C LEU A 323 14.54 8.07 0.31
N LYS A 324 14.92 8.20 1.59
CA LYS A 324 14.13 8.91 2.61
C LYS A 324 14.02 10.40 2.29
N GLU A 325 15.14 11.04 1.95
CA GLU A 325 15.15 12.47 1.59
C GLU A 325 14.37 12.72 0.29
N ARG A 326 14.49 11.85 -0.72
CA ARG A 326 13.71 11.94 -1.96
C ARG A 326 12.21 11.82 -1.69
N PHE A 327 11.81 10.87 -0.84
CA PHE A 327 10.42 10.69 -0.44
C PHE A 327 9.88 11.93 0.30
N LYS A 328 10.67 12.53 1.21
CA LYS A 328 10.30 13.79 1.90
C LYS A 328 10.09 14.94 0.92
N VAL A 329 10.95 15.10 -0.09
CA VAL A 329 10.80 16.17 -1.11
C VAL A 329 9.51 15.98 -1.91
N LYS A 330 9.26 14.76 -2.42
CA LYS A 330 8.04 14.44 -3.20
C LYS A 330 6.75 14.63 -2.39
N THR A 331 6.74 14.17 -1.14
CA THR A 331 5.56 14.30 -0.27
C THR A 331 5.32 15.73 0.18
N ARG A 332 6.38 16.52 0.39
CA ARG A 332 6.28 17.96 0.67
C ARG A 332 5.70 18.72 -0.52
N GLU A 333 6.20 18.48 -1.73
CA GLU A 333 5.62 19.05 -2.97
C GLU A 333 4.13 18.73 -3.07
N ASN A 334 3.77 17.44 -2.94
CA ASN A 334 2.38 16.98 -3.00
C ASN A 334 1.51 17.66 -1.93
N LYS A 335 2.01 17.77 -0.69
CA LYS A 335 1.31 18.43 0.42
C LYS A 335 1.05 19.91 0.14
N ILE A 336 2.06 20.64 -0.34
CA ILE A 336 1.93 22.09 -0.58
C ILE A 336 0.97 22.36 -1.75
N LEU A 337 1.05 21.58 -2.83
CA LEU A 337 0.21 21.78 -4.01
C LEU A 337 -1.24 21.35 -3.76
N ARG A 338 -1.45 20.12 -3.28
CA ARG A 338 -2.79 19.51 -3.24
C ARG A 338 -3.56 19.73 -1.95
N LEU A 339 -2.90 20.08 -0.84
CA LEU A 339 -3.55 20.47 0.41
C LEU A 339 -3.55 21.99 0.65
N ARG A 340 -3.25 22.79 -0.37
CA ARG A 340 -3.23 24.26 -0.28
C ARG A 340 -4.56 24.85 0.20
N ASP A 341 -5.64 24.32 -0.36
CA ASP A 341 -7.02 24.75 -0.10
C ASP A 341 -7.69 23.90 0.98
N ALA A 342 -6.92 23.10 1.73
CA ALA A 342 -7.46 22.31 2.82
C ALA A 342 -8.06 23.25 3.89
N PRO A 343 -9.29 22.97 4.38
CA PRO A 343 -9.92 23.76 5.43
C PRO A 343 -9.00 23.90 6.64
N LYS A 344 -8.91 25.12 7.18
CA LYS A 344 -8.09 25.41 8.36
C LYS A 344 -8.94 25.29 9.60
N LYS A 345 -8.37 24.74 10.68
CA LYS A 345 -9.06 24.64 11.97
C LYS A 345 -9.54 26.03 12.42
N PRO A 346 -10.78 26.16 12.92
CA PRO A 346 -11.30 27.40 13.46
C PRO A 346 -10.43 27.94 14.60
N LYS A 347 -10.46 29.26 14.78
CA LYS A 347 -9.74 29.92 15.88
C LYS A 347 -10.41 29.53 17.21
N SER A 348 -9.61 29.45 18.27
CA SER A 348 -10.13 29.28 19.63
C SER A 348 -10.98 30.48 20.06
N VAL A 349 -11.91 30.31 21.00
CA VAL A 349 -12.74 31.38 21.60
C VAL A 349 -11.86 32.56 22.02
N PHE A 350 -10.81 32.26 22.80
CA PHE A 350 -9.84 33.27 23.22
C PHE A 350 -9.12 33.94 22.03
N SER A 351 -8.82 33.20 20.95
CA SER A 351 -8.14 33.79 19.79
C SER A 351 -9.07 34.68 18.96
N MET A 352 -10.39 34.44 18.99
CA MET A 352 -11.38 35.32 18.39
C MET A 352 -11.56 36.58 19.24
N TYR A 353 -11.65 36.44 20.57
CA TYR A 353 -11.62 37.56 21.51
C TYR A 353 -10.34 38.40 21.36
N ALA A 354 -9.18 37.75 21.37
CA ALA A 354 -7.88 38.42 21.29
C ALA A 354 -7.68 39.18 19.98
N GLU A 355 -8.38 38.84 18.89
CA GLU A 355 -8.35 39.62 17.65
C GLU A 355 -9.24 40.86 17.72
N ALA A 356 -10.42 40.76 18.34
CA ALA A 356 -11.33 41.88 18.54
C ALA A 356 -10.71 42.95 19.45
N HIS A 357 -10.10 42.53 20.55
CA HIS A 357 -9.55 43.45 21.56
C HIS A 357 -8.05 43.73 21.38
N LYS A 358 -7.42 43.26 20.29
CA LYS A 358 -5.97 43.38 20.07
C LYS A 358 -5.46 44.83 20.13
N LYS A 359 -6.29 45.78 19.72
CA LYS A 359 -5.95 47.22 19.67
C LYS A 359 -6.09 47.92 21.02
N GLU A 360 -6.75 47.30 22.00
CA GLU A 360 -7.05 47.90 23.30
C GLU A 360 -6.01 47.56 24.37
N VAL A 361 -4.95 46.83 24.01
CA VAL A 361 -3.91 46.36 24.93
C VAL A 361 -2.55 46.79 24.38
N PRO A 362 -1.64 47.32 25.23
CA PRO A 362 -0.30 47.69 24.79
C PRO A 362 0.43 46.52 24.12
N SER A 363 0.94 46.74 22.91
CA SER A 363 1.67 45.70 22.17
C SER A 363 2.99 45.36 22.84
N GLY A 364 3.31 44.07 23.00
CA GLY A 364 4.56 43.63 23.62
C GLY A 364 4.48 42.22 24.22
N LYS A 365 5.61 41.72 24.73
CA LYS A 365 5.69 40.48 25.51
C LYS A 365 5.95 40.85 26.97
N GLY A 366 5.14 40.33 27.90
CA GLY A 366 5.29 40.58 29.34
C GLY A 366 3.95 40.63 30.07
N LYS A 367 3.98 40.60 31.42
CA LYS A 367 2.79 40.72 32.27
C LYS A 367 2.11 42.07 31.99
N GLY A 368 0.80 42.05 31.74
CA GLY A 368 0.03 43.27 31.40
C GLY A 368 0.22 43.80 29.97
N LYS A 369 0.94 43.10 29.07
CA LYS A 369 1.11 43.50 27.66
C LYS A 369 0.77 42.36 26.70
N GLY A 370 0.27 42.72 25.51
CA GLY A 370 -0.08 41.78 24.45
C GLY A 370 -1.00 40.64 24.92
N ALA A 371 -0.55 39.39 24.72
CA ALA A 371 -1.36 38.21 25.03
C ALA A 371 -1.67 38.03 26.54
N SER A 372 -0.83 38.55 27.45
CA SER A 372 -1.09 38.46 28.90
C SER A 372 -2.29 39.30 29.28
N ALA A 373 -2.26 40.59 28.96
CA ALA A 373 -3.37 41.49 29.26
C ALA A 373 -4.65 41.15 28.49
N LEU A 374 -4.56 40.56 27.29
CA LEU A 374 -5.74 40.02 26.60
C LEU A 374 -6.36 38.82 27.32
N LYS A 375 -5.55 37.97 27.96
CA LYS A 375 -6.06 36.86 28.79
C LYS A 375 -6.69 37.37 30.07
N ASP A 376 -6.08 38.36 30.71
CA ASP A 376 -6.61 38.98 31.93
C ASP A 376 -7.95 39.68 31.63
N LYS A 377 -8.03 40.42 30.51
CA LYS A 377 -9.28 40.98 29.98
C LYS A 377 -10.31 39.90 29.65
N PHE A 378 -9.91 38.81 28.99
CA PHE A 378 -10.83 37.71 28.68
C PHE A 378 -11.38 37.03 29.95
N ALA A 379 -10.58 36.93 31.01
CA ALA A 379 -11.04 36.39 32.30
C ALA A 379 -12.11 37.29 32.93
N GLN A 380 -11.95 38.61 32.80
CA GLN A 380 -12.87 39.64 33.30
C GLN A 380 -14.01 39.99 32.33
N ALA A 381 -14.00 39.41 31.12
CA ALA A 381 -15.02 39.68 30.10
C ALA A 381 -16.39 39.15 30.53
N ASP A 382 -17.42 39.81 30.04
CA ASP A 382 -18.82 39.49 30.34
C ASP A 382 -19.18 38.06 29.89
N GLU A 383 -20.01 37.39 30.67
CA GLU A 383 -20.39 35.99 30.39
C GLU A 383 -21.25 35.86 29.13
N GLU A 384 -22.03 36.88 28.76
CA GLU A 384 -22.77 36.86 27.50
C GLU A 384 -21.83 36.98 26.30
N GLU A 385 -20.78 37.80 26.40
CA GLU A 385 -19.76 37.94 25.36
C GLU A 385 -18.97 36.63 25.15
N LYS A 386 -18.58 35.97 26.25
CA LYS A 386 -17.93 34.64 26.20
C LYS A 386 -18.85 33.62 25.56
N LYS A 387 -20.12 33.56 25.97
CA LYS A 387 -21.12 32.63 25.44
C LYS A 387 -21.37 32.87 23.94
N ALA A 388 -21.45 34.12 23.50
CA ALA A 388 -21.60 34.47 22.09
C ALA A 388 -20.37 34.04 21.25
N LEU A 389 -19.15 34.15 21.80
CA LEU A 389 -17.94 33.66 21.13
C LEU A 389 -17.84 32.12 21.13
N GLU A 390 -18.38 31.44 22.15
CA GLU A 390 -18.52 29.99 22.18
C GLU A 390 -19.52 29.49 21.13
N GLU A 391 -20.66 30.15 20.97
CA GLU A 391 -21.63 29.85 19.92
C GLU A 391 -21.02 30.05 18.52
N LYS A 392 -20.34 31.19 18.29
CA LYS A 392 -19.59 31.43 17.04
C LYS A 392 -18.52 30.36 16.78
N LYS A 393 -17.83 29.88 17.82
CA LYS A 393 -16.87 28.77 17.69
C LYS A 393 -17.58 27.48 17.30
N LYS A 394 -18.70 27.16 17.94
CA LYS A 394 -19.49 25.96 17.65
C LYS A 394 -19.97 25.94 16.20
N GLU A 395 -20.47 27.07 15.70
CA GLU A 395 -20.84 27.25 14.29
C GLU A 395 -19.63 27.09 13.37
N ALA A 396 -18.50 27.72 13.70
CA ALA A 396 -17.27 27.60 12.91
C ALA A 396 -16.71 26.16 12.89
N ASP A 397 -16.82 25.42 14.00
CA ASP A 397 -16.43 24.01 14.11
C ASP A 397 -17.36 23.11 13.29
N GLN A 398 -18.67 23.38 13.28
CA GLN A 398 -19.64 22.70 12.41
C GLN A 398 -19.33 22.94 10.93
N LYS A 399 -19.15 24.20 10.54
CA LYS A 399 -18.77 24.57 9.17
C LYS A 399 -17.44 23.94 8.76
N TYR A 400 -16.44 23.96 9.63
CA TYR A 400 -15.17 23.29 9.39
C TYR A 400 -15.33 21.78 9.20
N ALA A 401 -16.20 21.11 9.98
CA ALA A 401 -16.47 19.69 9.80
C ALA A 401 -17.11 19.39 8.43
N GLU A 402 -18.04 20.22 7.98
CA GLU A 402 -18.66 20.14 6.66
C GLU A 402 -17.64 20.40 5.54
N ASP A 403 -16.86 21.47 5.64
CA ASP A 403 -15.81 21.83 4.69
C ASP A 403 -14.74 20.72 4.58
N VAL A 404 -14.34 20.12 5.72
CA VAL A 404 -13.39 18.99 5.73
C VAL A 404 -13.99 17.77 5.04
N LYS A 405 -15.29 17.51 5.22
CA LYS A 405 -15.98 16.41 4.55
C LYS A 405 -16.01 16.63 3.04
N ALA A 406 -16.45 17.82 2.59
CA ALA A 406 -16.46 18.20 1.18
C ALA A 406 -15.05 18.16 0.57
N PHE A 407 -14.03 18.67 1.28
CA PHE A 407 -12.64 18.63 0.84
C PHE A 407 -12.12 17.19 0.68
N LYS A 408 -12.44 16.27 1.61
CA LYS A 408 -12.05 14.86 1.50
C LYS A 408 -12.73 14.14 0.31
N GLU A 409 -13.89 14.61 -0.12
CA GLU A 409 -14.60 14.08 -1.29
C GLU A 409 -14.10 14.69 -2.62
N SER A 410 -13.36 15.80 -2.56
CA SER A 410 -12.79 16.50 -3.71
C SER A 410 -11.78 15.67 -4.50
N ASP A 411 -11.67 15.94 -5.80
CA ASP A 411 -10.71 15.26 -6.68
C ASP A 411 -9.25 15.61 -6.31
N LYS A 412 -9.00 16.82 -5.79
CA LYS A 412 -7.69 17.24 -5.28
C LYS A 412 -7.20 16.37 -4.13
N PHE A 413 -8.07 16.05 -3.16
CA PHE A 413 -7.71 15.20 -2.03
C PHE A 413 -7.51 13.73 -2.46
N LYS A 414 -8.33 13.23 -3.38
CA LYS A 414 -8.13 11.89 -3.97
C LYS A 414 -6.80 11.80 -4.72
N GLU A 415 -6.45 12.82 -5.49
CA GLU A 415 -5.17 12.90 -6.18
C GLU A 415 -3.99 13.03 -5.20
N PHE A 416 -4.16 13.79 -4.10
CA PHE A 416 -3.19 13.82 -3.01
C PHE A 416 -2.90 12.43 -2.46
N LEU A 417 -3.94 11.65 -2.12
CA LEU A 417 -3.80 10.28 -1.64
C LEU A 417 -3.12 9.39 -2.68
N LYS A 418 -3.50 9.51 -3.96
CA LYS A 418 -2.89 8.75 -5.06
C LYS A 418 -1.40 9.05 -5.20
N VAL A 419 -1.01 10.31 -5.32
CA VAL A 419 0.39 10.70 -5.49
C VAL A 419 1.23 10.35 -4.26
N ASN A 420 0.65 10.45 -3.06
CA ASN A 420 1.34 10.03 -1.84
C ASN A 420 1.58 8.51 -1.83
N LYS A 421 0.58 7.72 -2.24
CA LYS A 421 0.69 6.27 -2.37
C LYS A 421 1.67 5.86 -3.49
N ASP A 422 1.67 6.56 -4.61
CA ASP A 422 2.60 6.31 -5.71
C ASP A 422 4.05 6.60 -5.27
N ALA A 423 4.28 7.70 -4.55
CA ALA A 423 5.59 8.01 -3.98
C ALA A 423 6.05 6.98 -2.93
N GLU A 424 5.13 6.50 -2.09
CA GLU A 424 5.41 5.45 -1.10
C GLU A 424 5.71 4.11 -1.78
N THR A 425 4.95 3.76 -2.83
CA THR A 425 5.17 2.55 -3.63
C THR A 425 6.51 2.59 -4.37
N GLU A 426 6.89 3.74 -4.94
CA GLU A 426 8.21 3.92 -5.55
C GLU A 426 9.34 3.72 -4.52
N MET A 427 9.22 4.35 -3.34
CA MET A 427 10.18 4.19 -2.25
C MET A 427 10.27 2.73 -1.81
N GLN A 428 9.13 2.05 -1.60
CA GLN A 428 9.08 0.63 -1.22
C GLN A 428 9.73 -0.28 -2.28
N LYS A 429 9.49 -0.03 -3.58
CA LYS A 429 10.09 -0.80 -4.67
C LYS A 429 11.60 -0.66 -4.69
N ASP A 430 12.11 0.56 -4.53
CA ASP A 430 13.55 0.80 -4.51
C ASP A 430 14.18 0.29 -3.21
N ALA A 431 13.53 0.48 -2.06
CA ALA A 431 13.94 -0.07 -0.77
C ALA A 431 14.00 -1.60 -0.82
N LEU A 432 13.00 -2.28 -1.40
CA LEU A 432 13.02 -3.73 -1.53
C LEU A 432 14.24 -4.24 -2.30
N LYS A 433 14.66 -3.54 -3.36
CA LYS A 433 15.89 -3.89 -4.09
C LYS A 433 17.12 -3.79 -3.18
N ILE A 434 17.19 -2.74 -2.35
CA ILE A 434 18.30 -2.55 -1.39
C ILE A 434 18.28 -3.65 -0.35
N LEU A 435 17.14 -3.86 0.30
CA LEU A 435 16.98 -4.84 1.36
C LEU A 435 17.29 -6.26 0.88
N THR A 436 16.95 -6.55 -0.38
CA THR A 436 17.31 -7.82 -1.02
C THR A 436 18.83 -7.96 -1.12
N VAL A 437 19.50 -6.94 -1.64
CA VAL A 437 20.94 -6.92 -1.84
C VAL A 437 21.72 -6.91 -0.52
N LYS A 438 21.22 -6.17 0.47
CA LYS A 438 21.87 -5.97 1.77
C LYS A 438 21.71 -7.17 2.69
N PHE A 439 20.52 -7.77 2.73
CA PHE A 439 20.18 -8.81 3.70
C PHE A 439 19.81 -10.14 3.03
N LEU A 440 18.85 -10.13 2.10
CA LEU A 440 18.24 -11.39 1.62
C LEU A 440 19.14 -12.22 0.70
N ASN A 441 20.17 -11.64 0.09
CA ASN A 441 21.17 -12.39 -0.67
C ASN A 441 22.04 -13.29 0.22
N ALA A 442 22.13 -13.02 1.53
CA ALA A 442 22.80 -13.89 2.50
C ALA A 442 21.88 -14.99 3.05
N ALA A 443 20.58 -14.96 2.73
CA ALA A 443 19.65 -15.99 3.18
C ALA A 443 19.88 -17.31 2.43
N PRO A 444 19.76 -18.47 3.10
CA PRO A 444 19.91 -19.77 2.47
C PRO A 444 18.98 -19.95 1.25
N PRO A 445 19.48 -20.44 0.10
CA PRO A 445 18.69 -20.58 -1.11
C PRO A 445 17.55 -21.58 -0.88
N ALA A 446 16.36 -21.28 -1.43
CA ALA A 446 15.21 -22.17 -1.27
C ALA A 446 15.48 -23.54 -1.91
N PRO A 447 15.10 -24.65 -1.25
CA PRO A 447 15.38 -25.99 -1.74
C PRO A 447 14.55 -26.27 -3.00
N PRO A 448 14.98 -27.22 -3.84
CA PRO A 448 14.22 -27.65 -5.01
C PRO A 448 12.79 -27.98 -4.61
N ARG A 449 11.79 -27.46 -5.33
CA ARG A 449 10.37 -27.49 -4.88
C ARG A 449 9.69 -28.86 -4.93
N THR A 450 10.29 -29.83 -5.62
CA THR A 450 9.74 -31.17 -5.84
C THR A 450 10.85 -32.23 -5.89
N PRO A 451 10.55 -33.50 -5.63
CA PRO A 451 11.48 -34.62 -5.84
C PRO A 451 12.05 -34.66 -7.26
N PHE A 452 11.20 -34.40 -8.27
CA PHE A 452 11.63 -34.28 -9.67
C PHE A 452 12.68 -33.19 -9.89
N ALA A 453 12.58 -32.05 -9.18
CA ALA A 453 13.57 -30.99 -9.32
C ALA A 453 14.95 -31.40 -8.78
N ILE A 454 15.01 -32.31 -7.81
CA ILE A 454 16.28 -32.90 -7.33
C ILE A 454 16.87 -33.80 -8.41
N PHE A 455 16.06 -34.68 -9.00
CA PHE A 455 16.46 -35.52 -10.13
C PHE A 455 17.00 -34.69 -11.31
N VAL A 456 16.30 -33.62 -11.70
CA VAL A 456 16.75 -32.71 -12.76
C VAL A 456 18.09 -32.07 -12.38
N SER A 457 18.28 -31.67 -11.13
CA SER A 457 19.54 -31.07 -10.68
C SER A 457 20.71 -32.05 -10.71
N GLU A 458 20.48 -33.32 -10.37
CA GLU A 458 21.51 -34.37 -10.45
C GLU A 458 21.85 -34.71 -11.91
N LYS A 459 20.85 -34.84 -12.78
CA LYS A 459 21.07 -35.09 -14.22
C LYS A 459 21.84 -33.96 -14.90
N ARG A 460 21.59 -32.71 -14.50
CA ARG A 460 22.36 -31.55 -14.99
C ARG A 460 23.79 -31.52 -14.48
N LYS A 461 24.05 -32.05 -13.29
CA LYS A 461 25.42 -32.18 -12.77
C LYS A 461 26.18 -33.35 -13.39
N ALA A 462 25.46 -34.42 -13.77
CA ALA A 462 26.04 -35.58 -14.44
C ALA A 462 26.29 -35.36 -15.94
N THR A 463 25.81 -34.26 -16.51
CA THR A 463 26.13 -33.84 -17.87
C THR A 463 27.19 -32.75 -17.76
N ASP A 464 28.45 -33.08 -18.02
CA ASP A 464 29.62 -32.17 -18.04
C ASP A 464 29.52 -31.13 -19.18
N ALA A 465 28.41 -30.41 -19.28
CA ALA A 465 28.29 -29.28 -20.18
C ALA A 465 28.98 -28.07 -19.55
N PRO A 466 29.85 -27.35 -20.27
CA PRO A 466 30.56 -26.20 -19.74
C PRO A 466 29.56 -25.18 -19.20
N GLU A 467 29.74 -24.81 -17.93
CA GLU A 467 28.87 -23.95 -17.14
C GLU A 467 28.93 -22.51 -17.71
N GLY A 468 28.21 -22.25 -18.80
CA GLY A 468 28.30 -20.94 -19.47
C GLY A 468 27.35 -20.69 -20.64
N GLU A 469 26.93 -21.70 -21.41
CA GLU A 469 26.01 -21.44 -22.52
C GLU A 469 24.57 -21.28 -22.02
N LYS A 470 24.04 -20.05 -22.13
CA LYS A 470 22.63 -19.76 -21.86
C LYS A 470 21.76 -20.44 -22.92
N LYS A 471 21.40 -21.71 -22.67
CA LYS A 471 20.40 -22.44 -23.48
C LYS A 471 19.16 -21.55 -23.69
N SER A 472 18.69 -21.51 -24.94
CA SER A 472 17.47 -20.78 -25.30
C SER A 472 16.29 -21.26 -24.45
N LYS A 473 15.26 -20.41 -24.31
CA LYS A 473 14.08 -20.76 -23.51
C LYS A 473 13.37 -22.02 -24.03
N GLU A 474 13.47 -22.28 -25.34
CA GLU A 474 12.97 -23.49 -25.99
C GLU A 474 13.86 -24.69 -25.71
N ALA A 475 15.17 -24.57 -25.82
CA ALA A 475 16.10 -25.64 -25.48
C ALA A 475 15.95 -26.11 -24.02
N LYS A 476 15.76 -25.16 -23.07
CA LYS A 476 15.47 -25.48 -21.66
C LYS A 476 14.13 -26.20 -21.47
N ARG A 477 13.14 -25.92 -22.33
CA ARG A 477 11.82 -26.58 -22.26
C ARG A 477 11.89 -28.00 -22.80
N GLU A 478 12.57 -28.21 -23.92
CA GLU A 478 12.74 -29.55 -24.50
C GLU A 478 13.59 -30.45 -23.61
N GLU A 479 14.66 -29.91 -23.00
CA GLU A 479 15.46 -30.62 -21.99
C GLU A 479 14.59 -31.08 -20.81
N VAL A 480 13.78 -30.18 -20.25
CA VAL A 480 12.88 -30.54 -19.13
C VAL A 480 11.82 -31.56 -19.56
N LYS A 481 11.27 -31.45 -20.77
CA LYS A 481 10.33 -32.46 -21.30
C LYS A 481 10.99 -33.83 -21.43
N ALA A 482 12.24 -33.90 -21.90
CA ALA A 482 13.00 -35.14 -21.95
C ALA A 482 13.22 -35.73 -20.55
N MET A 483 13.62 -34.89 -19.59
CA MET A 483 13.79 -35.31 -18.19
C MET A 483 12.47 -35.75 -17.53
N VAL A 484 11.32 -35.16 -17.88
CA VAL A 484 10.00 -35.64 -17.40
C VAL A 484 9.73 -37.06 -17.90
N LYS A 485 10.01 -37.36 -19.17
CA LYS A 485 9.85 -38.71 -19.72
C LYS A 485 10.78 -39.72 -19.05
N GLU A 486 12.02 -39.33 -18.75
CA GLU A 486 12.94 -40.18 -17.97
C GLU A 486 12.43 -40.41 -16.54
N TRP A 487 11.94 -39.36 -15.88
CA TRP A 487 11.37 -39.46 -14.55
C TRP A 487 10.14 -40.37 -14.51
N GLU A 488 9.27 -40.32 -15.51
CA GLU A 488 8.11 -41.20 -15.59
C GLU A 488 8.50 -42.69 -15.66
N LYS A 489 9.61 -43.01 -16.35
CA LYS A 489 10.16 -44.37 -16.47
C LYS A 489 10.82 -44.91 -15.20
N LEU A 490 11.19 -44.06 -14.23
CA LEU A 490 11.77 -44.52 -12.96
C LEU A 490 10.77 -45.37 -12.16
N ASP A 491 11.27 -46.40 -11.49
CA ASP A 491 10.50 -47.25 -10.61
C ASP A 491 10.03 -46.52 -9.34
N LYS A 492 9.03 -47.10 -8.66
CA LYS A 492 8.40 -46.50 -7.47
C LYS A 492 9.38 -46.36 -6.29
N PRO A 493 10.21 -47.37 -5.93
CA PRO A 493 11.27 -47.21 -4.94
C PRO A 493 12.20 -46.02 -5.21
N THR A 494 12.70 -45.88 -6.44
CA THR A 494 13.61 -44.77 -6.81
C THR A 494 12.91 -43.41 -6.67
N LYS A 495 11.66 -43.28 -7.11
CA LYS A 495 10.85 -42.07 -6.91
C LYS A 495 10.62 -41.75 -5.42
N SER A 496 10.45 -42.77 -4.58
CA SER A 496 10.33 -42.63 -3.12
C SER A 496 11.64 -42.16 -2.48
N ALA A 497 12.79 -42.69 -2.90
CA ALA A 497 14.10 -42.23 -2.43
C ALA A 497 14.34 -40.75 -2.75
N TYR A 498 13.97 -40.30 -3.96
CA TYR A 498 13.96 -38.88 -4.29
C TYR A 498 12.99 -38.04 -3.44
N ALA A 499 11.88 -38.63 -2.97
CA ALA A 499 10.95 -37.96 -2.07
C ALA A 499 11.49 -37.86 -0.64
N GLU A 500 12.30 -38.81 -0.18
CA GLU A 500 13.00 -38.76 1.10
C GLU A 500 14.13 -37.73 1.10
N THR A 501 15.00 -37.78 0.09
CA THR A 501 16.05 -36.76 -0.07
C THR A 501 15.47 -35.34 -0.20
N PHE A 502 14.30 -35.19 -0.82
CA PHE A 502 13.56 -33.92 -0.80
C PHE A 502 13.12 -33.49 0.60
N LYS A 503 12.59 -34.41 1.42
CA LYS A 503 12.21 -34.10 2.80
C LYS A 503 13.43 -33.69 3.62
N ASP A 504 14.57 -34.36 3.46
CA ASP A 504 15.76 -34.07 4.23
C ASP A 504 16.41 -32.75 3.83
N LYS A 505 16.53 -32.46 2.52
CA LYS A 505 16.94 -31.13 2.03
C LYS A 505 15.98 -30.02 2.47
N GLN A 506 14.68 -30.31 2.60
CA GLN A 506 13.72 -29.35 3.15
C GLN A 506 13.96 -29.09 4.64
N LYS A 507 14.23 -30.13 5.45
CA LYS A 507 14.54 -29.99 6.88
C LYS A 507 15.85 -29.21 7.11
N GLU A 508 16.88 -29.54 6.34
CA GLU A 508 18.18 -28.88 6.38
C GLU A 508 18.05 -27.38 6.07
N TRP A 509 17.38 -27.05 4.97
CA TRP A 509 17.09 -25.64 4.65
C TRP A 509 16.23 -24.94 5.72
N GLU A 510 15.22 -25.61 6.28
CA GLU A 510 14.42 -25.03 7.37
C GLU A 510 15.27 -24.73 8.61
N LYS A 511 16.29 -25.55 8.89
CA LYS A 511 17.27 -25.30 9.96
C LYS A 511 18.16 -24.11 9.61
N GLU A 512 18.79 -24.11 8.44
CA GLU A 512 19.66 -23.01 8.00
C GLU A 512 18.92 -21.66 7.99
N VAL A 513 17.66 -21.63 7.54
CA VAL A 513 16.85 -20.41 7.55
C VAL A 513 16.52 -19.95 8.97
N LYS A 514 16.27 -20.86 9.91
CA LYS A 514 16.07 -20.50 11.33
C LYS A 514 17.34 -19.93 11.93
N ASP A 515 18.49 -20.54 11.65
CA ASP A 515 19.79 -20.09 12.11
C ASP A 515 20.10 -18.70 11.53
N PHE A 516 19.85 -18.47 10.23
CA PHE A 516 19.94 -17.16 9.60
C PHE A 516 18.99 -16.13 10.24
N MET A 517 17.74 -16.50 10.54
CA MET A 517 16.79 -15.60 11.19
C MET A 517 17.14 -15.30 12.66
N ALA A 518 17.99 -16.09 13.30
CA ALA A 518 18.49 -15.82 14.64
C ALA A 518 19.65 -14.82 14.65
N GLN A 519 20.35 -14.64 13.51
CA GLN A 519 21.45 -13.69 13.37
C GLN A 519 20.97 -12.24 13.43
N ASP A 520 21.86 -11.33 13.85
CA ASP A 520 21.56 -9.90 13.94
C ASP A 520 21.24 -9.27 12.57
N ILE A 521 21.80 -9.82 11.49
CA ILE A 521 21.50 -9.43 10.10
C ILE A 521 19.99 -9.47 9.82
N TRP A 522 19.26 -10.45 10.39
CA TRP A 522 17.81 -10.56 10.22
C TRP A 522 17.04 -9.54 11.07
N LYS A 523 17.52 -9.21 12.27
CA LYS A 523 16.92 -8.15 13.12
C LYS A 523 17.05 -6.79 12.44
N GLU A 524 18.22 -6.50 11.86
CA GLU A 524 18.46 -5.28 11.06
C GLU A 524 17.54 -5.22 9.83
N TYR A 525 17.37 -6.35 9.11
CA TYR A 525 16.43 -6.44 8.00
C TYR A 525 14.99 -6.10 8.42
N ILE A 526 14.52 -6.62 9.56
CA ILE A 526 13.18 -6.31 10.08
C ILE A 526 13.07 -4.82 10.43
N ALA A 527 14.08 -4.26 11.08
CA ALA A 527 14.11 -2.84 11.45
C ALA A 527 14.04 -1.93 10.20
N GLU A 528 14.83 -2.20 9.17
CA GLU A 528 14.78 -1.43 7.92
C GLU A 528 13.48 -1.67 7.13
N CYS A 529 12.93 -2.89 7.13
CA CYS A 529 11.60 -3.17 6.59
C CYS A 529 10.53 -2.30 7.24
N LYS A 530 10.54 -2.17 8.57
CA LYS A 530 9.62 -1.30 9.32
C LYS A 530 9.80 0.17 8.94
N GLU A 531 11.06 0.62 8.80
CA GLU A 531 11.37 2.00 8.46
C GLU A 531 10.90 2.39 7.04
N PHE A 532 11.14 1.50 6.06
CA PHE A 532 10.68 1.70 4.68
C PHE A 532 9.23 1.26 4.43
N LYS A 533 8.55 0.76 5.46
CA LYS A 533 7.20 0.17 5.39
C LYS A 533 7.10 -0.92 4.33
N VAL A 534 8.16 -1.70 4.15
CA VAL A 534 8.19 -2.85 3.25
C VAL A 534 7.79 -4.09 4.04
N PRO A 535 6.84 -4.91 3.57
CA PRO A 535 6.51 -6.18 4.23
C PRO A 535 7.74 -7.07 4.37
N VAL A 536 7.96 -7.61 5.57
CA VAL A 536 9.04 -8.57 5.84
C VAL A 536 8.83 -9.80 4.95
N LYS A 537 9.85 -10.18 4.18
CA LYS A 537 9.78 -11.34 3.28
C LYS A 537 9.67 -12.62 4.11
N GLN A 538 8.67 -13.44 3.81
CA GLN A 538 8.52 -14.73 4.45
C GLN A 538 9.52 -15.73 3.84
N LEU A 539 10.53 -16.14 4.61
CA LEU A 539 11.53 -17.12 4.17
C LEU A 539 11.06 -18.55 4.37
N LEU A 540 10.53 -18.88 5.56
CA LEU A 540 9.98 -20.20 5.83
C LEU A 540 8.65 -20.41 5.09
N GLN A 541 8.62 -21.45 4.25
CA GLN A 541 7.37 -21.97 3.70
C GLN A 541 6.59 -22.64 4.83
N ASN A 542 5.82 -21.87 5.59
CA ASN A 542 4.83 -22.43 6.50
C ASN A 542 3.74 -23.09 5.66
N LYS A 543 3.99 -24.31 5.16
CA LYS A 543 2.98 -25.15 4.52
C LYS A 543 1.74 -25.21 5.42
N GLY A 544 1.90 -25.28 6.74
CA GLY A 544 0.77 -25.21 7.69
C GLY A 544 -0.03 -23.90 7.67
N ALA A 545 0.60 -22.73 7.51
CA ALA A 545 -0.08 -21.43 7.47
C ALA A 545 -0.66 -21.12 6.09
N ALA A 546 0.08 -21.45 5.02
CA ALA A 546 -0.38 -21.34 3.65
C ALA A 546 -1.52 -22.33 3.35
N ILE A 547 -1.48 -23.57 3.86
CA ILE A 547 -2.59 -24.52 3.80
C ILE A 547 -3.77 -24.03 4.65
N LYS A 548 -3.55 -23.42 5.83
CA LYS A 548 -4.63 -22.78 6.61
C LYS A 548 -5.27 -21.58 5.88
N GLN A 549 -4.50 -20.77 5.18
CA GLN A 549 -5.00 -19.65 4.36
C GLN A 549 -5.68 -20.13 3.07
N MET A 550 -5.09 -21.10 2.37
CA MET A 550 -5.61 -21.69 1.12
C MET A 550 -6.81 -22.61 1.37
N ALA A 551 -6.96 -23.15 2.58
CA ALA A 551 -8.16 -23.87 3.02
C ALA A 551 -9.38 -22.95 3.26
N GLY A 552 -9.26 -21.63 3.02
CA GLY A 552 -10.40 -20.73 2.90
C GLY A 552 -11.13 -20.46 4.23
N GLY A 553 -10.40 -20.46 5.34
CA GLY A 553 -10.88 -19.91 6.61
C GLY A 553 -10.06 -18.67 6.96
N LYS A 554 -10.72 -17.55 7.30
CA LYS A 554 -10.06 -16.43 7.99
C LYS A 554 -9.27 -17.02 9.17
N ALA A 555 -7.99 -16.68 9.29
CA ALA A 555 -7.19 -17.10 10.43
C ALA A 555 -7.91 -16.68 11.73
N MET A 556 -7.86 -17.54 12.76
CA MET A 556 -8.37 -17.17 14.08
C MET A 556 -7.67 -15.87 14.53
N PRO A 557 -8.36 -14.95 15.22
CA PRO A 557 -7.74 -13.74 15.72
C PRO A 557 -6.54 -14.10 16.62
N ALA A 558 -5.49 -13.28 16.57
CA ALA A 558 -4.34 -13.46 17.44
C ALA A 558 -4.77 -13.30 18.91
N LYS A 559 -4.15 -14.09 19.81
CA LYS A 559 -4.37 -13.94 21.25
C LYS A 559 -3.93 -12.54 21.68
N PRO A 560 -4.77 -11.76 22.38
CA PRO A 560 -4.39 -10.45 22.91
C PRO A 560 -3.34 -10.58 24.03
N GLU A 561 -2.67 -9.47 24.35
CA GLU A 561 -1.57 -9.46 25.34
C GLU A 561 -2.04 -9.89 26.74
N GLY A 562 -3.30 -9.58 27.11
CA GLY A 562 -3.89 -10.01 28.38
C GLY A 562 -4.43 -11.45 28.43
N PHE A 563 -4.21 -12.28 27.40
CA PHE A 563 -4.72 -13.66 27.37
C PHE A 563 -3.91 -14.55 28.34
N PRO A 564 -4.52 -15.12 29.39
CA PRO A 564 -3.79 -15.95 30.36
C PRO A 564 -3.05 -17.12 29.71
N GLU A 565 -1.84 -17.40 30.19
CA GLU A 565 -1.01 -18.50 29.70
C GLU A 565 -1.33 -19.81 30.41
N ARG A 566 -1.40 -20.90 29.62
CA ARG A 566 -1.70 -22.21 30.19
C ARG A 566 -0.54 -22.68 31.08
N PRO A 567 -0.79 -23.12 32.33
CA PRO A 567 0.26 -23.45 33.27
C PRO A 567 1.00 -24.74 32.87
N PRO A 568 2.25 -24.93 33.32
CA PRO A 568 3.01 -26.15 33.09
C PRO A 568 2.33 -27.37 33.72
N ASP A 569 2.34 -28.49 33.01
CA ASP A 569 1.89 -29.79 33.54
C ASP A 569 2.88 -30.32 34.59
N ALA A 570 2.48 -31.28 35.44
CA ALA A 570 3.29 -31.80 36.55
C ALA A 570 4.68 -32.26 36.11
N TYR A 571 4.79 -32.94 34.97
CA TYR A 571 6.07 -33.33 34.39
C TYR A 571 6.94 -32.13 33.97
N LYS A 572 6.33 -31.03 33.49
CA LYS A 572 7.07 -29.82 33.12
C LYS A 572 7.51 -29.01 34.34
N VAL A 573 6.74 -29.05 35.42
CA VAL A 573 7.16 -28.52 36.73
C VAL A 573 8.38 -29.29 37.22
N PHE A 574 8.33 -30.63 37.15
CA PHE A 574 9.48 -31.50 37.44
C PHE A 574 10.69 -31.20 36.53
N CYS A 575 10.49 -31.10 35.21
CA CYS A 575 11.59 -30.82 34.29
C CYS A 575 12.22 -29.45 34.54
N LYS A 576 11.46 -28.47 35.06
CA LYS A 576 12.01 -27.17 35.45
C LYS A 576 12.82 -27.27 36.73
N GLU A 577 12.33 -27.98 37.75
CA GLU A 577 13.07 -28.20 39.00
C GLU A 577 14.35 -28.99 38.76
N LYS A 578 14.30 -29.99 37.88
CA LYS A 578 15.41 -30.89 37.59
C LYS A 578 16.19 -30.53 36.32
N ALA A 579 15.98 -29.35 35.74
CA ALA A 579 16.56 -28.95 34.45
C ALA A 579 18.10 -29.03 34.40
N ALA A 580 18.77 -28.91 35.54
CA ALA A 580 20.22 -28.99 35.66
C ALA A 580 20.77 -30.44 35.76
N GLU A 581 19.90 -31.43 35.99
CA GLU A 581 20.28 -32.83 36.26
C GLU A 581 20.34 -33.70 35.00
N GLY A 582 19.96 -33.18 33.84
CA GLY A 582 20.09 -33.92 32.58
C GLY A 582 19.28 -33.34 31.41
N ASN A 583 19.43 -33.95 30.24
CA ASN A 583 18.66 -33.60 29.05
C ASN A 583 17.23 -34.20 29.09
N SER A 584 16.38 -33.82 28.13
CA SER A 584 14.96 -34.20 28.13
C SER A 584 14.69 -35.72 28.21
N MET A 585 15.61 -36.57 27.74
CA MET A 585 15.48 -38.03 27.82
C MET A 585 15.79 -38.51 29.25
N GLN A 586 16.86 -38.00 29.84
CA GLN A 586 17.26 -38.34 31.22
C GLN A 586 16.21 -37.87 32.24
N LEU A 587 15.63 -36.68 32.03
CA LEU A 587 14.55 -36.18 32.88
C LEU A 587 13.25 -37.00 32.74
N LEU A 588 12.96 -37.53 31.56
CA LEU A 588 11.84 -38.44 31.39
C LEU A 588 12.06 -39.75 32.15
N GLU A 589 13.27 -40.31 32.09
CA GLU A 589 13.63 -41.53 32.81
C GLU A 589 13.61 -41.34 34.34
N MET A 590 14.08 -40.20 34.83
CA MET A 590 13.99 -39.83 36.24
C MET A 590 12.53 -39.64 36.70
N TRP A 591 11.71 -39.01 35.86
CA TRP A 591 10.28 -38.90 36.12
C TRP A 591 9.60 -40.27 36.15
N GLU A 592 9.93 -41.19 35.24
CA GLU A 592 9.37 -42.54 35.22
C GLU A 592 9.74 -43.34 36.46
N LYS A 593 11.00 -43.24 36.92
CA LYS A 593 11.50 -43.90 38.15
C LYS A 593 11.00 -43.28 39.45
N LEU A 594 10.43 -42.07 39.41
CA LEU A 594 9.88 -41.39 40.58
C LEU A 594 8.63 -42.12 41.12
N GLY A 595 8.58 -42.34 42.44
CA GLY A 595 7.45 -42.98 43.13
C GLY A 595 6.15 -42.17 43.00
N VAL A 596 5.02 -42.83 43.27
CA VAL A 596 3.68 -42.19 43.20
C VAL A 596 3.59 -41.01 44.19
N ASP A 597 4.19 -41.15 45.37
CA ASP A 597 4.21 -40.11 46.41
C ASP A 597 5.05 -38.91 46.01
N ASP A 598 6.22 -39.13 45.39
CA ASP A 598 7.10 -38.06 44.92
C ASP A 598 6.50 -37.31 43.71
N LYS A 599 5.78 -38.01 42.84
CA LYS A 599 5.01 -37.40 41.74
C LYS A 599 3.87 -36.53 42.27
N SER A 600 3.29 -36.89 43.41
CA SER A 600 2.15 -36.20 44.02
C SER A 600 2.43 -34.72 44.25
N LYS A 601 3.66 -34.35 44.67
CA LYS A 601 4.04 -32.93 44.87
C LYS A 601 3.92 -32.10 43.59
N TYR A 602 4.38 -32.66 42.46
CA TYR A 602 4.33 -32.00 41.15
C TYR A 602 2.91 -31.92 40.58
N PHE A 603 2.10 -32.95 40.84
CA PHE A 603 0.68 -32.93 40.49
C PHE A 603 -0.11 -31.92 41.33
N ALA A 604 0.21 -31.78 42.61
CA ALA A 604 -0.39 -30.77 43.48
C ALA A 604 0.00 -29.35 43.06
N GLU A 605 1.27 -29.12 42.69
CA GLU A 605 1.75 -27.82 42.21
C GLU A 605 1.15 -27.46 40.85
N ALA A 606 1.16 -28.38 39.88
CA ALA A 606 0.51 -28.17 38.58
C ALA A 606 -1.01 -28.01 38.73
N GLY A 607 -1.64 -28.69 39.70
CA GLY A 607 -3.05 -28.53 40.04
C GLY A 607 -3.37 -27.13 40.53
N LYS A 608 -2.59 -26.59 41.47
CA LYS A 608 -2.74 -25.21 41.96
C LYS A 608 -2.57 -24.18 40.85
N ALA A 609 -1.53 -24.34 40.01
CA ALA A 609 -1.31 -23.45 38.87
C ALA A 609 -2.45 -23.52 37.85
N GLN A 610 -3.05 -24.70 37.64
CA GLN A 610 -4.22 -24.91 36.78
C GLN A 610 -5.48 -24.23 37.33
N GLU A 611 -5.71 -24.26 38.65
CA GLU A 611 -6.82 -23.55 39.28
C GLU A 611 -6.68 -22.03 39.18
N GLU A 612 -5.47 -21.51 39.35
CA GLU A 612 -5.15 -20.08 39.18
C GLU A 612 -5.40 -19.63 37.73
N TYR A 613 -4.92 -20.40 36.76
CA TYR A 613 -5.18 -20.16 35.34
C TYR A 613 -6.68 -20.15 34.99
N GLU A 614 -7.47 -21.04 35.59
CA GLU A 614 -8.91 -21.09 35.35
C GLU A 614 -9.63 -19.84 35.88
N LYS A 615 -9.21 -19.34 37.04
CA LYS A 615 -9.68 -18.06 37.59
C LYS A 615 -9.27 -16.89 36.68
N ASP A 616 -8.02 -16.84 36.24
CA ASP A 616 -7.53 -15.80 35.32
C ASP A 616 -8.23 -15.82 33.96
N MET A 617 -8.55 -17.02 33.45
CA MET A 617 -9.32 -17.16 32.22
C MET A 617 -10.78 -16.70 32.39
N GLU A 618 -11.37 -16.88 33.57
CA GLU A 618 -12.71 -16.40 33.88
C GLU A 618 -12.74 -14.87 34.02
N THR A 619 -11.76 -14.28 34.71
CA THR A 619 -11.60 -12.83 34.78
C THR A 619 -11.35 -12.25 33.39
N PHE A 620 -10.46 -12.83 32.59
CA PHE A 620 -10.20 -12.39 31.22
C PHE A 620 -11.47 -12.45 30.34
N LYS A 621 -12.25 -13.53 30.38
CA LYS A 621 -13.53 -13.64 29.64
C LYS A 621 -14.54 -12.55 30.00
N SER A 622 -14.46 -12.01 31.23
CA SER A 622 -15.32 -10.93 31.70
C SER A 622 -14.88 -9.53 31.25
N THR A 623 -13.60 -9.34 30.90
CA THR A 623 -13.05 -8.07 30.39
C THR A 623 -13.58 -7.70 29.00
N ASP A 624 -13.55 -6.42 28.64
CA ASP A 624 -13.98 -5.97 27.31
C ASP A 624 -13.06 -6.49 26.18
N GLU A 625 -11.76 -6.62 26.46
CA GLU A 625 -10.78 -7.21 25.56
C GLU A 625 -11.05 -8.70 25.33
N GLY A 626 -11.30 -9.47 26.40
CA GLY A 626 -11.70 -10.87 26.30
C GLY A 626 -13.03 -11.06 25.56
N LYS A 627 -14.06 -10.28 25.90
CA LYS A 627 -15.35 -10.28 25.18
C LYS A 627 -15.17 -9.96 23.69
N ALA A 628 -14.31 -9.01 23.33
CA ALA A 628 -14.01 -8.69 21.93
C ALA A 628 -13.30 -9.85 21.23
N TYR A 629 -12.27 -10.44 21.86
CA TYR A 629 -11.53 -11.57 21.32
C TYR A 629 -12.41 -12.80 21.08
N PHE A 630 -13.25 -13.19 22.06
CA PHE A 630 -14.14 -14.34 21.90
C PHE A 630 -15.26 -14.09 20.88
N ARG A 631 -15.73 -12.84 20.70
CA ARG A 631 -16.66 -12.46 19.62
C ARG A 631 -16.01 -12.62 18.24
N GLU A 632 -14.78 -12.15 18.05
CA GLU A 632 -14.07 -12.31 16.76
C GLU A 632 -13.67 -13.77 16.50
N CYS A 633 -13.33 -14.54 17.54
CA CYS A 633 -13.15 -16.00 17.45
C CYS A 633 -14.43 -16.70 16.98
N ALA A 634 -15.58 -16.39 17.61
CA ALA A 634 -16.88 -16.96 17.25
C ALA A 634 -17.26 -16.62 15.80
N LYS A 635 -17.03 -15.38 15.38
CA LYS A 635 -17.24 -14.92 13.99
C LYS A 635 -16.34 -15.66 13.00
N SER A 636 -15.06 -15.83 13.33
CA SER A 636 -14.10 -16.56 12.49
C SER A 636 -14.49 -18.04 12.35
N MET A 637 -14.94 -18.68 13.42
CA MET A 637 -15.49 -20.04 13.39
C MET A 637 -16.77 -20.12 12.56
N GLN A 638 -17.68 -19.14 12.67
CA GLN A 638 -18.89 -19.09 11.85
C GLN A 638 -18.56 -18.94 10.36
N LEU A 639 -17.60 -18.09 10.00
CA LEU A 639 -17.12 -17.94 8.62
C LEU A 639 -16.48 -19.24 8.10
N LYS A 640 -15.72 -19.94 8.93
CA LYS A 640 -15.14 -21.25 8.58
C LYS A 640 -16.24 -22.29 8.35
N LYS A 641 -17.25 -22.34 9.22
CA LYS A 641 -18.43 -23.22 9.07
C LYS A 641 -19.19 -22.93 7.78
N ILE A 642 -19.43 -21.66 7.47
CA ILE A 642 -20.08 -21.24 6.22
C ILE A 642 -19.21 -21.62 5.01
N SER A 643 -17.89 -21.40 5.08
CA SER A 643 -16.94 -21.76 4.02
C SER A 643 -16.95 -23.26 3.74
N THR A 644 -16.87 -24.09 4.79
CA THR A 644 -17.00 -25.54 4.67
C THR A 644 -18.37 -25.92 4.09
N ALA A 645 -19.46 -25.35 4.61
CA ALA A 645 -20.81 -25.61 4.10
C ALA A 645 -20.99 -25.21 2.63
N LYS A 646 -20.35 -24.13 2.17
CA LYS A 646 -20.31 -23.76 0.75
C LYS A 646 -19.60 -24.83 -0.07
N LYS A 647 -18.42 -25.28 0.38
CA LYS A 647 -17.64 -26.30 -0.31
C LYS A 647 -18.35 -27.66 -0.36
N THR A 648 -19.07 -28.02 0.70
CA THR A 648 -19.74 -29.33 0.80
C THR A 648 -21.10 -29.35 0.10
N PHE A 649 -21.91 -28.29 0.25
CA PHE A 649 -23.32 -28.31 -0.14
C PHE A 649 -23.66 -27.41 -1.34
N LEU A 650 -22.75 -26.55 -1.79
CA LEU A 650 -22.93 -25.66 -2.96
C LEU A 650 -21.99 -26.00 -4.12
N LYS A 651 -21.45 -27.22 -4.17
CA LYS A 651 -20.53 -27.67 -5.23
C LYS A 651 -21.18 -27.59 -6.62
N ASP A 652 -22.42 -28.05 -6.73
CA ASP A 652 -23.17 -28.13 -8.00
C ASP A 652 -24.12 -26.94 -8.18
N MET A 653 -23.87 -25.84 -7.47
CA MET A 653 -24.67 -24.62 -7.61
C MET A 653 -24.49 -24.07 -9.04
N PRO A 654 -25.58 -23.86 -9.81
CA PRO A 654 -25.50 -23.26 -11.13
C PRO A 654 -24.69 -21.96 -11.09
N GLN A 655 -23.91 -21.70 -12.14
CA GLN A 655 -23.09 -20.49 -12.26
C GLN A 655 -23.79 -19.48 -13.15
N GLU A 656 -23.68 -18.19 -12.79
CA GLU A 656 -24.27 -17.11 -13.57
C GLU A 656 -23.60 -17.04 -14.96
N PRO A 657 -24.37 -17.05 -16.05
CA PRO A 657 -23.82 -17.01 -17.40
C PRO A 657 -23.16 -15.65 -17.66
N PRO A 658 -22.12 -15.61 -18.51
CA PRO A 658 -21.47 -14.35 -18.87
C PRO A 658 -22.45 -13.40 -19.58
N SER A 659 -22.32 -12.10 -19.32
CA SER A 659 -23.04 -11.08 -20.10
C SER A 659 -22.64 -11.13 -21.57
N ALA A 660 -23.49 -10.60 -22.47
CA ALA A 660 -23.27 -10.57 -23.92
C ALA A 660 -21.84 -10.18 -24.32
N LEU A 661 -21.35 -9.06 -23.78
CA LEU A 661 -19.97 -8.60 -23.96
C LEU A 661 -18.94 -9.62 -23.49
N LYS A 662 -19.09 -10.19 -22.28
CA LYS A 662 -18.12 -11.15 -21.75
C LYS A 662 -18.12 -12.46 -22.53
N ALA A 663 -19.30 -12.92 -22.95
CA ALA A 663 -19.46 -14.11 -23.77
C ALA A 663 -18.78 -13.92 -25.12
N PHE A 664 -19.05 -12.79 -25.78
CA PHE A 664 -18.41 -12.40 -27.02
C PHE A 664 -16.90 -12.30 -26.87
N LEU A 665 -16.39 -11.52 -25.90
CA LEU A 665 -14.96 -11.37 -25.69
C LEU A 665 -14.28 -12.70 -25.41
N ALA A 666 -14.88 -13.60 -24.63
CA ALA A 666 -14.30 -14.92 -24.36
C ALA A 666 -14.18 -15.74 -25.65
N LYS A 667 -15.23 -15.78 -26.46
CA LYS A 667 -15.24 -16.47 -27.75
C LYS A 667 -14.24 -15.86 -28.73
N THR A 668 -14.26 -14.54 -28.88
CA THR A 668 -13.36 -13.79 -29.76
C THR A 668 -11.90 -13.91 -29.32
N ILE A 669 -11.62 -13.91 -28.01
CA ILE A 669 -10.26 -14.15 -27.48
C ILE A 669 -9.80 -15.58 -27.78
N GLU A 670 -10.67 -16.58 -27.69
CA GLU A 670 -10.33 -17.96 -28.04
C GLU A 670 -10.03 -18.12 -29.53
N GLU A 671 -10.83 -17.49 -30.39
CA GLU A 671 -10.61 -17.43 -31.85
C GLU A 671 -9.32 -16.69 -32.19
N LEU A 672 -9.05 -15.55 -31.55
CA LEU A 672 -7.80 -14.79 -31.70
C LEU A 672 -6.60 -15.59 -31.17
N LYS A 673 -6.78 -16.42 -30.14
CA LYS A 673 -5.72 -17.30 -29.62
C LYS A 673 -5.41 -18.46 -30.58
N LYS A 674 -6.41 -18.97 -31.30
CA LYS A 674 -6.24 -20.00 -32.33
C LYS A 674 -5.59 -19.43 -33.60
N SER A 675 -6.04 -18.26 -34.05
CA SER A 675 -5.55 -17.60 -35.28
C SER A 675 -4.26 -16.80 -35.09
N SER A 676 -3.93 -16.39 -33.87
CA SER A 676 -2.71 -15.64 -33.55
C SER A 676 -2.08 -16.08 -32.21
N PRO A 677 -1.43 -17.26 -32.17
CA PRO A 677 -0.80 -17.82 -30.95
C PRO A 677 0.29 -16.94 -30.31
N GLN A 678 0.82 -15.97 -31.07
CA GLN A 678 1.83 -15.00 -30.65
C GLN A 678 1.27 -13.90 -29.74
N LEU A 679 -0.03 -13.57 -29.88
CA LEU A 679 -0.69 -12.54 -29.07
C LEU A 679 -1.02 -13.10 -27.69
N LYS A 680 -0.69 -12.37 -26.62
CA LYS A 680 -0.90 -12.83 -25.23
C LYS A 680 -1.51 -11.77 -24.34
N GLY A 681 -2.42 -12.19 -23.48
CA GLY A 681 -2.95 -11.37 -22.39
C GLY A 681 -3.69 -10.12 -22.87
N PHE A 682 -3.07 -8.95 -22.68
CA PHE A 682 -3.70 -7.65 -22.91
C PHE A 682 -3.97 -7.36 -24.40
N GLU A 683 -3.08 -7.75 -25.31
CA GLU A 683 -3.27 -7.56 -26.76
C GLU A 683 -4.51 -8.29 -27.28
N LEU A 684 -4.71 -9.55 -26.86
CA LEU A 684 -5.89 -10.36 -27.24
C LEU A 684 -7.18 -9.70 -26.77
N LYS A 685 -7.19 -9.19 -25.53
CA LYS A 685 -8.34 -8.49 -24.98
C LYS A 685 -8.62 -7.18 -25.70
N LYS A 686 -7.57 -6.42 -26.01
CA LYS A 686 -7.68 -5.15 -26.75
C LYS A 686 -8.29 -5.36 -28.14
N GLN A 687 -7.79 -6.35 -28.88
CA GLN A 687 -8.34 -6.68 -30.20
C GLN A 687 -9.77 -7.21 -30.13
N ALA A 688 -10.10 -8.02 -29.12
CA ALA A 688 -11.47 -8.47 -28.90
C ALA A 688 -12.41 -7.31 -28.53
N ASP A 689 -11.95 -6.35 -27.72
CA ASP A 689 -12.70 -5.13 -27.37
C ASP A 689 -12.91 -4.22 -28.59
N GLU A 690 -11.92 -4.10 -29.47
CA GLU A 690 -12.04 -3.38 -30.75
C GLU A 690 -13.05 -4.06 -31.68
N LYS A 691 -13.01 -5.40 -31.78
CA LYS A 691 -14.02 -6.18 -32.51
C LYS A 691 -15.43 -6.00 -31.96
N TRP A 692 -15.60 -5.94 -30.64
CA TRP A 692 -16.92 -5.69 -30.03
C TRP A 692 -17.45 -4.30 -30.38
N LYS A 693 -16.59 -3.27 -30.39
CA LYS A 693 -16.98 -1.90 -30.75
C LYS A 693 -17.32 -1.75 -32.22
N ALA A 694 -16.72 -2.58 -33.07
CA ALA A 694 -16.99 -2.59 -34.51
C ALA A 694 -18.28 -3.33 -34.89
N LEU A 695 -18.90 -4.07 -33.97
CA LEU A 695 -20.19 -4.73 -34.21
C LEU A 695 -21.31 -3.70 -34.40
N THR A 696 -22.23 -4.01 -35.31
CA THR A 696 -23.43 -3.21 -35.53
C THR A 696 -24.34 -3.26 -34.29
N ASP A 697 -25.26 -2.30 -34.18
CA ASP A 697 -26.21 -2.29 -33.07
C ASP A 697 -27.13 -3.53 -33.09
N ASP A 698 -27.47 -4.05 -34.28
CA ASP A 698 -28.29 -5.25 -34.46
C ASP A 698 -27.57 -6.52 -34.01
N GLU A 699 -26.29 -6.68 -34.39
CA GLU A 699 -25.46 -7.81 -33.92
C GLU A 699 -25.29 -7.77 -32.40
N ARG A 700 -25.09 -6.57 -31.83
CA ARG A 700 -25.02 -6.40 -30.37
C ARG A 700 -26.37 -6.72 -29.71
N ALA A 701 -27.50 -6.35 -30.32
CA ALA A 701 -28.83 -6.67 -29.82
C ALA A 701 -29.07 -8.19 -29.76
N THR A 702 -28.70 -8.94 -30.81
CA THR A 702 -28.83 -10.41 -30.80
C THR A 702 -27.97 -11.08 -29.72
N LEU A 703 -26.75 -10.59 -29.48
CA LEU A 703 -25.89 -11.11 -28.42
C LEU A 703 -26.43 -10.77 -27.03
N MET A 704 -27.10 -9.62 -26.88
CA MET A 704 -27.79 -9.24 -25.65
C MET A 704 -29.03 -10.10 -25.40
N GLU A 705 -29.77 -10.47 -26.42
CA GLU A 705 -30.92 -11.38 -26.33
C GLU A 705 -30.48 -12.79 -25.91
N GLN A 706 -29.47 -13.36 -26.56
CA GLN A 706 -28.88 -14.65 -26.16
C GLN A 706 -28.39 -14.65 -24.71
N ALA A 707 -27.79 -13.54 -24.25
CA ALA A 707 -27.36 -13.41 -22.86
C ALA A 707 -28.55 -13.31 -21.89
N ARG A 708 -29.68 -12.71 -22.29
CA ARG A 708 -30.91 -12.67 -21.49
C ARG A 708 -31.50 -14.07 -21.36
N GLU A 709 -31.61 -14.82 -22.46
CA GLU A 709 -32.09 -16.20 -22.46
C GLU A 709 -31.21 -17.13 -21.62
N ALA A 710 -29.89 -17.00 -21.74
CA ALA A 710 -28.96 -17.75 -20.89
C ALA A 710 -29.19 -17.42 -19.40
N HIS A 711 -29.41 -16.15 -19.07
CA HIS A 711 -29.67 -15.71 -17.71
C HIS A 711 -31.04 -16.19 -17.19
N THR A 712 -32.10 -16.23 -18.00
CA THR A 712 -33.39 -16.80 -17.59
C THR A 712 -33.27 -18.30 -17.31
N ALA A 713 -32.62 -19.06 -18.19
CA ALA A 713 -32.34 -20.49 -17.97
C ALA A 713 -31.50 -20.74 -16.71
N TYR A 714 -30.56 -19.84 -16.38
CA TYR A 714 -29.81 -19.90 -15.12
C TYR A 714 -30.70 -19.66 -13.90
N GLN A 715 -31.62 -18.69 -13.95
CA GLN A 715 -32.54 -18.43 -12.84
C GLN A 715 -33.44 -19.64 -12.56
N GLU A 716 -33.90 -20.34 -13.60
CA GLU A 716 -34.67 -21.58 -13.47
C GLU A 716 -33.85 -22.69 -12.81
N LYS A 717 -32.64 -22.97 -13.33
CA LYS A 717 -31.72 -23.95 -12.73
C LYS A 717 -31.37 -23.61 -11.29
N LEU A 718 -31.17 -22.32 -10.98
CA LEU A 718 -30.90 -21.87 -9.62
C LEU A 718 -32.12 -22.06 -8.71
N ALA A 719 -33.33 -21.82 -9.21
CA ALA A 719 -34.57 -22.07 -8.46
C ALA A 719 -34.75 -23.56 -8.15
N GLU A 720 -34.45 -24.44 -9.10
CA GLU A 720 -34.44 -25.89 -8.91
C GLU A 720 -33.37 -26.32 -7.91
N PHE A 721 -32.14 -25.83 -8.05
CA PHE A 721 -31.05 -26.09 -7.10
C PHE A 721 -31.40 -25.65 -5.67
N LYS A 722 -32.08 -24.49 -5.51
CA LYS A 722 -32.55 -24.01 -4.21
C LYS A 722 -33.62 -24.91 -3.57
N ARG A 723 -34.29 -25.78 -4.33
CA ARG A 723 -35.25 -26.76 -3.81
C ARG A 723 -34.59 -28.05 -3.29
N THR A 724 -33.30 -28.27 -3.60
CA THR A 724 -32.57 -29.48 -3.22
C THR A 724 -32.34 -29.62 -1.70
N ALA A 725 -32.12 -30.86 -1.27
CA ALA A 725 -31.73 -31.16 0.11
C ALA A 725 -30.36 -30.54 0.46
N GLU A 726 -29.43 -30.46 -0.50
CA GLU A 726 -28.10 -29.88 -0.30
C GLU A 726 -28.17 -28.37 -0.01
N TYR A 727 -28.97 -27.61 -0.77
CA TYR A 727 -29.19 -26.20 -0.46
C TYR A 727 -29.85 -26.00 0.92
N THR A 728 -30.75 -26.90 1.32
CA THR A 728 -31.34 -26.89 2.67
C THR A 728 -30.28 -27.14 3.76
N LYS A 729 -29.35 -28.08 3.55
CA LYS A 729 -28.22 -28.35 4.45
C LYS A 729 -27.24 -27.17 4.53
N PHE A 730 -27.01 -26.46 3.42
CA PHE A 730 -26.26 -25.21 3.41
C PHE A 730 -26.93 -24.14 4.26
N LEU A 731 -28.24 -23.92 4.08
CA LEU A 731 -29.00 -22.93 4.84
C LEU A 731 -29.03 -23.25 6.33
N SER A 732 -29.20 -24.53 6.71
CA SER A 732 -29.13 -24.93 8.11
C SER A 732 -27.75 -24.68 8.70
N ALA A 733 -26.67 -24.99 7.97
CA ALA A 733 -25.31 -24.69 8.41
C ALA A 733 -25.03 -23.18 8.53
N LYS A 734 -25.55 -22.36 7.60
CA LYS A 734 -25.39 -20.89 7.57
C LYS A 734 -26.20 -20.18 8.65
N LEU A 735 -27.44 -20.62 8.89
CA LEU A 735 -28.38 -20.00 9.83
C LEU A 735 -28.28 -20.59 11.24
N SER A 736 -27.62 -21.74 11.41
CA SER A 736 -27.34 -22.29 12.74
C SER A 736 -26.41 -21.37 13.52
N SER A 737 -26.97 -20.70 14.51
CA SER A 737 -26.22 -19.98 15.55
C SER A 737 -25.91 -20.94 16.70
N ALA A 738 -24.85 -20.65 17.46
CA ALA A 738 -24.53 -21.44 18.65
C ALA A 738 -25.73 -21.41 19.61
N PRO A 739 -26.14 -22.56 20.18
CA PRO A 739 -27.17 -22.57 21.20
C PRO A 739 -26.71 -21.73 22.40
N PRO A 740 -27.63 -21.22 23.24
CA PRO A 740 -27.26 -20.51 24.45
C PRO A 740 -26.30 -21.37 25.30
N PRO A 741 -25.30 -20.75 25.96
CA PRO A 741 -24.32 -21.49 26.77
C PRO A 741 -25.03 -22.24 27.90
N LYS A 742 -24.63 -23.49 28.14
CA LYS A 742 -25.18 -24.32 29.23
C LYS A 742 -24.79 -23.69 30.59
N PRO A 743 -25.69 -23.67 31.61
CA PRO A 743 -25.36 -23.16 32.93
C PRO A 743 -24.14 -23.88 33.54
N THR A 744 -23.36 -23.17 34.34
CA THR A 744 -22.20 -23.73 35.06
C THR A 744 -22.65 -24.81 36.06
N GLY A 745 -21.77 -25.76 36.40
CA GLY A 745 -22.09 -26.86 37.32
C GLY A 745 -22.90 -28.02 36.73
N ALA A 746 -22.83 -28.23 35.41
CA ALA A 746 -23.34 -29.45 34.79
C ALA A 746 -22.55 -30.67 35.27
N PRO A 747 -23.22 -31.74 35.75
CA PRO A 747 -22.54 -32.98 36.12
C PRO A 747 -21.69 -33.49 34.96
N ALA A 748 -20.50 -34.00 35.25
CA ALA A 748 -19.59 -34.57 34.26
C ALA A 748 -19.85 -36.07 34.12
N LYS A 749 -20.02 -36.55 32.88
CA LYS A 749 -20.25 -37.98 32.65
C LYS A 749 -19.02 -38.78 33.11
N PRO A 750 -19.17 -39.76 34.02
CA PRO A 750 -18.05 -40.57 34.48
C PRO A 750 -17.49 -41.39 33.32
N LEU A 751 -16.19 -41.67 33.40
CA LEU A 751 -15.52 -42.50 32.40
C LEU A 751 -15.94 -43.96 32.61
N SER A 752 -16.06 -44.70 31.51
CA SER A 752 -16.21 -46.15 31.57
C SER A 752 -14.99 -46.78 32.27
N ALA A 753 -15.15 -47.92 32.94
CA ALA A 753 -14.07 -48.62 33.64
C ALA A 753 -12.76 -48.75 32.83
N ILE A 754 -12.88 -49.07 31.54
CA ILE A 754 -11.74 -49.11 30.61
C ILE A 754 -11.08 -47.75 30.43
N LYS A 755 -11.88 -46.69 30.22
CA LYS A 755 -11.38 -45.33 30.01
C LYS A 755 -10.81 -44.73 31.30
N GLN A 756 -11.36 -45.12 32.44
CA GLN A 756 -10.84 -44.79 33.76
C GLN A 756 -9.46 -45.41 33.94
N TYR A 757 -9.33 -46.71 33.65
CA TYR A 757 -8.06 -47.42 33.65
C TYR A 757 -7.06 -46.83 32.65
N MET A 758 -7.46 -46.56 31.41
CA MET A 758 -6.61 -45.88 30.42
C MET A 758 -6.15 -44.50 30.87
N LYS A 759 -6.97 -43.77 31.63
CA LYS A 759 -6.60 -42.46 32.18
C LYS A 759 -5.61 -42.59 33.33
N GLU A 760 -5.81 -43.56 34.22
CA GLU A 760 -4.90 -43.90 35.33
C GLU A 760 -3.54 -44.36 34.81
N MET A 761 -3.55 -45.13 33.71
CA MET A 761 -2.35 -45.72 33.12
C MET A 761 -1.75 -44.88 31.98
N LYS A 762 -2.31 -43.69 31.69
CA LYS A 762 -1.89 -42.82 30.56
C LYS A 762 -0.46 -42.29 30.69
N GLY A 763 0.09 -42.30 31.90
CA GLY A 763 1.46 -41.84 32.19
C GLY A 763 2.56 -42.86 31.83
N LEU A 764 2.21 -44.07 31.41
CA LEU A 764 3.17 -45.17 31.16
C LEU A 764 3.69 -45.24 29.71
N GLY A 765 3.42 -44.24 28.87
CA GLY A 765 3.87 -44.21 27.47
C GLY A 765 3.22 -45.26 26.55
N LYS A 766 2.35 -46.13 27.09
CA LYS A 766 1.64 -47.19 26.36
C LYS A 766 0.51 -46.63 25.49
N SER A 767 0.37 -47.20 24.29
CA SER A 767 -0.71 -46.89 23.35
C SER A 767 -2.08 -47.26 23.93
N ASN A 768 -3.14 -46.63 23.42
CA ASN A 768 -4.51 -46.93 23.86
C ASN A 768 -4.86 -48.43 23.63
N GLU A 769 -4.29 -49.08 22.62
CA GLU A 769 -4.46 -50.52 22.40
C GLU A 769 -3.76 -51.37 23.46
N GLU A 770 -2.55 -51.01 23.87
CA GLU A 770 -1.82 -51.71 24.93
C GLU A 770 -2.49 -51.52 26.29
N LEU A 771 -3.05 -50.35 26.56
CA LEU A 771 -3.82 -50.10 27.77
C LEU A 771 -5.18 -50.82 27.76
N GLN A 772 -5.80 -50.99 26.59
CA GLN A 772 -6.99 -51.82 26.43
C GLN A 772 -6.66 -53.29 26.75
N LYS A 773 -5.59 -53.82 26.18
CA LYS A 773 -5.12 -55.20 26.44
C LYS A 773 -4.71 -55.41 27.89
N ALA A 774 -4.05 -54.41 28.50
CA ALA A 774 -3.67 -54.47 29.92
C ALA A 774 -4.90 -54.49 30.85
N PHE A 775 -5.98 -53.80 30.49
CA PHE A 775 -7.25 -53.89 31.22
C PHE A 775 -7.91 -55.26 31.08
N GLU A 776 -7.84 -55.85 29.88
CA GLU A 776 -8.34 -57.20 29.61
C GLU A 776 -7.48 -58.29 30.26
N ALA A 777 -6.21 -58.01 30.55
CA ALA A 777 -5.30 -58.92 31.26
C ALA A 777 -5.36 -58.79 32.79
N LEU A 778 -6.10 -57.82 33.34
CA LEU A 778 -6.32 -57.72 34.80
C LEU A 778 -7.07 -58.96 35.31
N PRO A 779 -6.84 -59.38 36.57
CA PRO A 779 -7.65 -60.40 37.23
C PRO A 779 -9.15 -60.11 37.09
N GLU A 780 -9.96 -61.15 36.86
CA GLU A 780 -11.39 -60.98 36.58
C GLU A 780 -12.10 -60.23 37.73
N GLU A 781 -11.73 -60.51 38.99
CA GLU A 781 -12.25 -59.79 40.15
C GLU A 781 -11.95 -58.29 40.12
N ASP A 782 -10.72 -57.90 39.75
CA ASP A 782 -10.32 -56.49 39.65
C ASP A 782 -11.03 -55.77 38.49
N ARG A 783 -11.21 -56.48 37.36
CA ARG A 783 -11.91 -55.94 36.19
C ARG A 783 -13.39 -55.71 36.51
N GLU A 784 -14.03 -56.67 37.17
CA GLU A 784 -15.43 -56.59 37.60
C GLU A 784 -15.62 -55.55 38.71
N ALA A 785 -14.71 -55.45 39.69
CA ALA A 785 -14.74 -54.40 40.70
C ALA A 785 -14.66 -52.99 40.08
N ARG A 786 -13.81 -52.80 39.05
CA ARG A 786 -13.71 -51.54 38.30
C ARG A 786 -14.94 -51.25 37.46
N LYS A 787 -15.57 -52.27 36.85
CA LYS A 787 -16.87 -52.13 36.16
C LYS A 787 -17.98 -51.74 37.14
N ARG A 788 -18.07 -52.37 38.31
CA ARG A 788 -19.04 -52.04 39.37
C ARG A 788 -18.90 -50.60 39.84
N LYS A 789 -17.68 -50.16 40.15
CA LYS A 789 -17.40 -48.75 40.47
C LYS A 789 -17.79 -47.80 39.34
N ALA A 790 -17.53 -48.15 38.08
CA ALA A 790 -17.94 -47.33 36.94
C ALA A 790 -19.47 -47.26 36.78
N THR A 791 -20.19 -48.35 37.07
CA THR A 791 -21.66 -48.35 37.07
C THR A 791 -22.24 -47.54 38.23
N GLU A 792 -21.66 -47.63 39.43
CA GLU A 792 -22.05 -46.82 40.59
C GLU A 792 -21.80 -45.32 40.34
N MET A 793 -20.70 -44.99 39.69
CA MET A 793 -20.43 -43.61 39.27
C MET A 793 -21.42 -43.14 38.20
N ASP A 794 -21.82 -43.99 37.25
CA ASP A 794 -22.84 -43.64 36.25
C ASP A 794 -24.22 -43.46 36.88
N THR A 795 -24.63 -44.32 37.83
CA THR A 795 -25.89 -44.13 38.56
C THR A 795 -25.89 -42.84 39.36
N ALA A 796 -24.82 -42.54 40.10
CA ALA A 796 -24.64 -41.27 40.80
C ALA A 796 -24.67 -40.07 39.83
N TYR A 797 -24.05 -40.18 38.66
CA TYR A 797 -24.11 -39.15 37.62
C TYR A 797 -25.53 -38.95 37.08
N GLN A 798 -26.31 -40.02 36.84
CA GLN A 798 -27.70 -39.90 36.41
C GLN A 798 -28.55 -39.17 37.45
N GLU A 799 -28.33 -39.44 38.74
CA GLU A 799 -28.99 -38.72 39.83
C GLU A 799 -28.58 -37.24 39.88
N GLN A 800 -27.28 -36.95 39.75
CA GLN A 800 -26.78 -35.58 39.66
C GLN A 800 -27.35 -34.86 38.43
N VAL A 801 -27.51 -35.54 37.29
CA VAL A 801 -28.15 -34.98 36.09
C VAL A 801 -29.61 -34.66 36.36
N LYS A 802 -30.38 -35.57 37.00
CA LYS A 802 -31.77 -35.30 37.38
C LYS A 802 -31.88 -34.10 38.32
N ALA A 803 -31.01 -34.01 39.33
CA ALA A 803 -30.92 -32.88 40.24
C ALA A 803 -30.51 -31.58 39.54
N TYR A 804 -29.58 -31.63 38.59
CA TYR A 804 -29.20 -30.47 37.78
C TYR A 804 -30.33 -30.04 36.83
N GLN A 805 -31.09 -30.99 36.28
CA GLN A 805 -32.25 -30.71 35.43
C GLN A 805 -33.41 -30.06 36.18
N SER A 806 -33.53 -30.30 37.49
CA SER A 806 -34.56 -29.69 38.32
C SER A 806 -34.26 -28.23 38.71
N LYS A 807 -32.98 -27.80 38.64
CA LYS A 807 -32.53 -26.43 38.95
C LYS A 807 -33.25 -25.37 38.08
N PRO A 808 -33.62 -24.20 38.65
CA PRO A 808 -34.26 -23.10 37.90
C PRO A 808 -33.44 -22.63 36.69
N GLU A 809 -32.12 -22.56 36.83
CA GLU A 809 -31.19 -22.15 35.78
C GLU A 809 -31.22 -23.09 34.57
N TYR A 810 -31.26 -24.41 34.79
CA TYR A 810 -31.36 -25.38 33.71
C TYR A 810 -32.71 -25.30 32.99
N LYS A 811 -33.81 -25.15 33.74
CA LYS A 811 -35.15 -24.94 33.18
C LYS A 811 -35.22 -23.67 32.33
N SER A 812 -34.59 -22.59 32.80
CA SER A 812 -34.46 -21.33 32.04
C SER A 812 -33.63 -21.52 30.76
N TRP A 813 -32.49 -22.20 30.86
CA TRP A 813 -31.66 -22.53 29.68
C TRP A 813 -32.40 -23.40 28.66
N MET A 814 -33.17 -24.40 29.11
CA MET A 814 -34.00 -25.23 28.23
C MET A 814 -35.05 -24.41 27.48
N LYS A 815 -35.68 -23.42 28.15
CA LYS A 815 -36.60 -22.46 27.49
C LYS A 815 -35.86 -21.62 26.44
N MET A 816 -34.70 -21.06 26.79
CA MET A 816 -33.87 -20.28 25.87
C MET A 816 -33.39 -21.10 24.67
N LYS A 817 -32.99 -22.36 24.89
CA LYS A 817 -32.61 -23.31 23.84
C LYS A 817 -33.80 -23.64 22.94
N ALA A 818 -34.99 -23.87 23.50
CA ALA A 818 -36.20 -24.11 22.71
C ALA A 818 -36.57 -22.91 21.83
N VAL A 819 -36.43 -21.68 22.35
CA VAL A 819 -36.64 -20.44 21.57
C VAL A 819 -35.60 -20.32 20.45
N HIS A 820 -34.33 -20.62 20.73
CA HIS A 820 -33.25 -20.62 19.74
C HIS A 820 -33.47 -21.66 18.63
N ASP A 821 -33.83 -22.88 19.02
CA ASP A 821 -34.12 -23.99 18.09
C ASP A 821 -35.33 -23.64 17.23
N LYS A 822 -36.41 -23.08 17.82
CA LYS A 822 -37.56 -22.54 17.09
C LYS A 822 -37.15 -21.46 16.09
N ARG A 823 -36.39 -20.45 16.51
CA ARG A 823 -35.92 -19.36 15.63
C ARG A 823 -35.11 -19.90 14.45
N THR A 824 -34.21 -20.85 14.71
CA THR A 824 -33.35 -21.46 13.69
C THR A 824 -34.19 -22.27 12.70
N GLN A 825 -35.12 -23.10 13.18
CA GLN A 825 -35.99 -23.90 12.32
C GLN A 825 -36.94 -23.03 11.48
N LEU A 826 -37.51 -21.96 12.05
CA LEU A 826 -38.32 -21.00 11.31
C LEU A 826 -37.51 -20.23 10.26
N ALA A 827 -36.27 -19.83 10.58
CA ALA A 827 -35.40 -19.15 9.62
C ALA A 827 -35.04 -20.06 8.43
N VAL A 828 -34.73 -21.33 8.69
CA VAL A 828 -34.50 -22.34 7.64
C VAL A 828 -35.77 -22.58 6.82
N ALA A 829 -36.92 -22.75 7.47
CA ALA A 829 -38.20 -22.95 6.77
C ALA A 829 -38.59 -21.75 5.91
N LYS A 830 -38.46 -20.52 6.43
CA LYS A 830 -38.71 -19.29 5.68
C LYS A 830 -37.78 -19.15 4.48
N SER A 831 -36.48 -19.46 4.66
CA SER A 831 -35.50 -19.42 3.57
C SER A 831 -35.65 -20.55 2.56
N LYS A 832 -36.36 -21.64 2.89
CA LYS A 832 -36.61 -22.78 2.00
C LYS A 832 -37.92 -22.61 1.23
N PHE A 833 -38.99 -22.25 1.93
CA PHE A 833 -40.35 -22.26 1.39
C PHE A 833 -40.87 -20.86 1.00
N CYS A 834 -40.27 -19.78 1.51
CA CYS A 834 -40.71 -18.41 1.21
C CYS A 834 -39.76 -17.66 0.27
N THR A 835 -39.04 -18.37 -0.60
CA THR A 835 -38.09 -17.80 -1.57
C THR A 835 -38.74 -17.03 -2.71
N GLY A 836 -40.02 -17.28 -2.99
CA GLY A 836 -40.85 -16.57 -3.96
C GLY A 836 -41.89 -15.63 -3.34
N ALA A 837 -41.72 -15.26 -2.06
CA ALA A 837 -42.62 -14.30 -1.43
C ALA A 837 -42.55 -12.95 -2.19
N PRO A 838 -43.69 -12.35 -2.56
CA PRO A 838 -43.72 -11.05 -3.22
C PRO A 838 -42.92 -10.04 -2.40
N LYS A 839 -42.14 -9.20 -3.08
CA LYS A 839 -41.43 -8.11 -2.42
C LYS A 839 -42.42 -7.01 -2.12
N LYS A 840 -42.29 -6.38 -0.94
CA LYS A 840 -43.13 -5.24 -0.56
C LYS A 840 -43.20 -4.22 -1.70
N PRO A 841 -44.37 -3.61 -1.94
CA PRO A 841 -44.55 -2.68 -3.04
C PRO A 841 -43.63 -1.47 -2.85
N THR A 842 -43.17 -0.95 -3.97
CA THR A 842 -42.35 0.26 -4.00
C THR A 842 -43.21 1.45 -3.59
N VAL A 843 -42.76 2.23 -2.61
CA VAL A 843 -43.48 3.43 -2.16
C VAL A 843 -43.39 4.55 -3.20
N ALA A 844 -44.36 5.47 -3.25
CA ALA A 844 -44.48 6.52 -4.25
C ALA A 844 -43.19 7.35 -4.42
N PHE A 845 -42.54 7.68 -3.30
CA PHE A 845 -41.27 8.40 -3.30
C PHE A 845 -40.18 7.64 -4.07
N THR A 846 -40.15 6.31 -4.02
CA THR A 846 -39.12 5.51 -4.69
C THR A 846 -39.34 5.45 -6.19
N PHE A 847 -40.59 5.45 -6.66
CA PHE A 847 -40.90 5.60 -8.08
C PHE A 847 -40.44 6.97 -8.60
N PHE A 848 -40.83 8.05 -7.89
CA PHE A 848 -40.36 9.40 -8.16
C PHE A 848 -38.83 9.49 -8.18
N ALA A 849 -38.18 8.96 -7.14
CA ALA A 849 -36.74 9.00 -6.98
C ALA A 849 -35.99 8.14 -7.98
N THR A 850 -36.64 7.19 -8.67
CA THR A 850 -36.03 6.38 -9.74
C THR A 850 -36.13 7.10 -11.08
N ASP A 851 -37.31 7.66 -11.37
CA ASP A 851 -37.59 8.42 -12.60
C ASP A 851 -36.75 9.70 -12.67
N LYS A 852 -36.78 10.50 -11.59
CA LYS A 852 -36.06 11.76 -11.49
C LYS A 852 -34.59 11.61 -11.08
N ARG A 853 -34.11 10.39 -10.80
CA ARG A 853 -32.70 10.19 -10.41
C ARG A 853 -31.74 10.68 -11.48
N SER A 854 -32.02 10.30 -12.73
CA SER A 854 -31.13 10.56 -13.84
C SER A 854 -31.14 12.04 -14.24
N THR A 855 -32.28 12.71 -14.13
CA THR A 855 -32.43 14.15 -14.39
C THR A 855 -31.76 14.96 -13.28
N VAL A 856 -32.03 14.65 -12.01
CA VAL A 856 -31.39 15.33 -10.87
C VAL A 856 -29.87 15.12 -10.86
N ALA A 857 -29.38 13.94 -11.26
CA ALA A 857 -27.94 13.70 -11.41
C ALA A 857 -27.31 14.48 -12.56
N LYS A 858 -28.05 14.75 -13.65
CA LYS A 858 -27.59 15.55 -14.79
C LYS A 858 -27.64 17.05 -14.52
N GLU A 859 -28.70 17.52 -13.85
CA GLU A 859 -28.91 18.93 -13.49
C GLU A 859 -28.07 19.35 -12.27
N ASN A 860 -27.63 18.37 -11.47
CA ASN A 860 -26.74 18.59 -10.34
C ASN A 860 -25.48 17.72 -10.48
N PRO A 861 -24.60 17.98 -11.48
CA PRO A 861 -23.37 17.21 -11.69
C PRO A 861 -22.42 17.22 -10.49
N ASP A 862 -22.58 18.22 -9.61
CA ASP A 862 -21.78 18.42 -8.40
C ASP A 862 -22.13 17.41 -7.28
N LEU A 863 -23.35 16.86 -7.28
CA LEU A 863 -23.79 15.86 -6.31
C LEU A 863 -23.23 14.48 -6.67
N LYS A 864 -22.01 14.20 -6.20
CA LYS A 864 -21.33 12.92 -6.46
C LYS A 864 -21.84 11.81 -5.54
N GLY A 865 -22.51 10.83 -6.14
CA GLY A 865 -22.90 9.58 -5.48
C GLY A 865 -24.38 9.51 -5.08
N LEU A 866 -24.85 8.29 -4.83
CA LEU A 866 -26.28 8.01 -4.64
C LEU A 866 -26.88 8.73 -3.42
N GLY A 867 -26.11 8.92 -2.34
CA GLY A 867 -26.60 9.52 -1.09
C GLY A 867 -27.03 10.99 -1.24
N PRO A 868 -26.15 11.91 -1.71
CA PRO A 868 -26.50 13.30 -1.94
C PRO A 868 -27.64 13.50 -2.95
N ILE A 869 -27.64 12.73 -4.04
CA ILE A 869 -28.72 12.74 -5.04
C ILE A 869 -30.05 12.32 -4.40
N GLN A 870 -30.05 11.26 -3.58
CA GLN A 870 -31.24 10.80 -2.89
C GLN A 870 -31.77 11.82 -1.87
N LYS A 871 -30.88 12.58 -1.21
CA LYS A 871 -31.26 13.69 -0.32
C LYS A 871 -31.96 14.81 -1.09
N LYS A 872 -31.42 15.21 -2.25
CA LYS A 872 -32.01 16.23 -3.13
C LYS A 872 -33.38 15.80 -3.66
N LEU A 873 -33.51 14.53 -4.06
CA LEU A 873 -34.80 13.95 -4.42
C LEU A 873 -35.78 13.97 -3.25
N GLY A 874 -35.32 13.71 -2.02
CA GLY A 874 -36.15 13.83 -0.82
C GLY A 874 -36.67 15.26 -0.58
N GLU A 875 -35.83 16.27 -0.78
CA GLU A 875 -36.21 17.69 -0.71
C GLU A 875 -37.24 18.05 -1.79
N MET A 876 -36.99 17.63 -3.04
CA MET A 876 -37.93 17.84 -4.15
C MET A 876 -39.27 17.16 -3.90
N TRP A 877 -39.26 15.93 -3.41
CA TRP A 877 -40.49 15.21 -3.04
C TRP A 877 -41.24 15.92 -1.93
N SER A 878 -40.56 16.42 -0.88
CA SER A 878 -41.24 17.14 0.20
C SER A 878 -41.87 18.46 -0.28
N ALA A 879 -41.23 19.15 -1.24
CA ALA A 879 -41.71 20.42 -1.79
C ALA A 879 -42.87 20.27 -2.81
N MET A 880 -43.08 19.08 -3.39
CA MET A 880 -44.17 18.84 -4.34
C MET A 880 -45.55 18.87 -3.68
N THR A 881 -46.53 19.40 -4.40
CA THR A 881 -47.94 19.43 -3.96
C THR A 881 -48.57 18.04 -4.01
N PRO A 882 -49.68 17.79 -3.29
CA PRO A 882 -50.40 16.52 -3.34
C PRO A 882 -50.84 16.12 -4.77
N GLU A 883 -51.16 17.11 -5.61
CA GLU A 883 -51.56 16.90 -7.01
C GLU A 883 -50.38 16.47 -7.88
N GLU A 884 -49.18 17.02 -7.66
CA GLU A 884 -47.95 16.63 -8.36
C GLU A 884 -47.43 15.25 -7.93
N LYS A 885 -47.72 14.85 -6.69
CA LYS A 885 -47.40 13.51 -6.16
C LYS A 885 -48.35 12.44 -6.66
N LYS A 886 -49.56 12.82 -7.08
CA LYS A 886 -50.65 11.94 -7.52
C LYS A 886 -50.20 10.82 -8.49
N PRO A 887 -49.46 11.08 -9.59
CA PRO A 887 -49.05 10.00 -10.51
C PRO A 887 -48.13 8.95 -9.87
N TRP A 888 -47.36 9.31 -8.83
CA TRP A 888 -46.50 8.36 -8.11
C TRP A 888 -47.25 7.65 -6.99
N VAL A 889 -48.21 8.34 -6.37
CA VAL A 889 -49.14 7.75 -5.39
C VAL A 889 -50.08 6.76 -6.06
N ASP A 890 -50.55 7.03 -7.27
CA ASP A 890 -51.39 6.10 -8.02
C ASP A 890 -50.58 4.88 -8.49
N LYS A 891 -49.32 5.06 -8.92
CA LYS A 891 -48.38 3.93 -9.15
C LYS A 891 -48.07 3.11 -7.90
N GLU A 892 -47.99 3.74 -6.73
CA GLU A 892 -47.87 3.03 -5.45
C GLU A 892 -49.12 2.20 -5.15
N LYS A 893 -50.32 2.75 -5.38
CA LYS A 893 -51.58 2.02 -5.21
C LYS A 893 -51.67 0.83 -6.15
N GLU A 894 -51.36 1.01 -7.43
CA GLU A 894 -51.31 -0.08 -8.42
C GLU A 894 -50.32 -1.17 -8.00
N ALA A 895 -49.08 -0.79 -7.66
CA ALA A 895 -48.07 -1.74 -7.17
C ALA A 895 -48.49 -2.43 -5.86
N GLN A 896 -49.23 -1.74 -4.99
CA GLN A 896 -49.77 -2.28 -3.76
C GLN A 896 -50.90 -3.28 -4.03
N GLU A 897 -51.75 -3.04 -5.02
CA GLU A 897 -52.78 -3.97 -5.49
C GLU A 897 -52.17 -5.21 -6.15
N GLU A 898 -51.17 -5.04 -7.01
CA GLU A 898 -50.40 -6.15 -7.58
C GLU A 898 -49.70 -6.98 -6.49
N TYR A 899 -49.09 -6.30 -5.51
CA TYR A 899 -48.49 -6.98 -4.37
C TYR A 899 -49.52 -7.75 -3.54
N LYS A 900 -50.71 -7.18 -3.31
CA LYS A 900 -51.80 -7.86 -2.58
C LYS A 900 -52.22 -9.12 -3.33
N LYS A 901 -52.48 -9.03 -4.64
CA LYS A 901 -52.83 -10.18 -5.50
C LYS A 901 -51.73 -11.24 -5.47
N ALA A 902 -50.48 -10.85 -5.71
CA ALA A 902 -49.34 -11.76 -5.66
C ALA A 902 -49.13 -12.38 -4.26
N LEU A 903 -49.45 -11.65 -3.18
CA LEU A 903 -49.34 -12.14 -1.80
C LEU A 903 -50.43 -13.14 -1.49
N GLU A 904 -51.64 -12.92 -1.98
CA GLU A 904 -52.74 -13.89 -1.91
C GLU A 904 -52.40 -15.17 -2.66
N GLU A 905 -51.88 -15.07 -3.88
CA GLU A 905 -51.37 -16.21 -4.67
C GLU A 905 -50.24 -16.94 -3.94
N PHE A 906 -49.27 -16.19 -3.39
CA PHE A 906 -48.18 -16.77 -2.62
C PHE A 906 -48.69 -17.46 -1.35
N HIS A 907 -49.66 -16.88 -0.65
CA HIS A 907 -50.30 -17.51 0.52
C HIS A 907 -51.12 -18.75 0.15
N ALA A 908 -51.72 -18.78 -1.04
CA ALA A 908 -52.41 -19.94 -1.58
C ALA A 908 -51.44 -21.05 -2.05
N SER A 909 -50.18 -20.71 -2.34
CA SER A 909 -49.16 -21.65 -2.82
C SER A 909 -48.84 -22.78 -1.84
N ASP A 910 -48.51 -23.96 -2.37
CA ASP A 910 -48.14 -25.13 -1.56
C ASP A 910 -46.86 -24.91 -0.75
N ASN A 911 -45.97 -24.04 -1.23
CA ASN A 911 -44.77 -23.65 -0.51
C ASN A 911 -45.11 -22.89 0.78
N TYR A 912 -46.02 -21.90 0.73
CA TYR A 912 -46.44 -21.18 1.93
C TYR A 912 -47.22 -22.08 2.89
N LYS A 913 -48.06 -22.99 2.39
CA LYS A 913 -48.71 -24.04 3.21
C LYS A 913 -47.67 -24.94 3.92
N ALA A 914 -46.57 -25.29 3.25
CA ALA A 914 -45.48 -26.05 3.84
C ALA A 914 -44.73 -25.26 4.93
N TYR A 915 -44.52 -23.95 4.75
CA TYR A 915 -44.01 -23.04 5.78
C TYR A 915 -44.94 -23.00 7.00
N LEU A 916 -46.25 -22.79 6.79
CA LEU A 916 -47.26 -22.76 7.86
C LEU A 916 -47.29 -24.07 8.64
N LYS A 917 -47.11 -25.23 8.00
CA LYS A 917 -47.01 -26.53 8.68
C LYS A 917 -45.80 -26.63 9.61
N VAL A 918 -44.69 -25.96 9.30
CA VAL A 918 -43.53 -25.86 10.20
C VAL A 918 -43.80 -24.84 11.30
N GLU A 919 -44.35 -23.68 10.97
CA GLU A 919 -44.67 -22.64 11.94
C GLU A 919 -45.68 -23.10 13.00
N ASN A 920 -46.72 -23.83 12.57
CA ASN A 920 -47.77 -24.36 13.42
C ASN A 920 -47.26 -25.44 14.40
N ARG A 921 -46.13 -26.12 14.13
CA ARG A 921 -45.50 -27.03 15.12
C ARG A 921 -44.96 -26.29 16.35
N PHE A 922 -44.68 -24.99 16.21
CA PHE A 922 -44.10 -24.15 17.24
C PHE A 922 -45.09 -23.16 17.86
N LYS A 923 -46.34 -23.15 17.40
CA LYS A 923 -47.43 -22.42 18.06
C LYS A 923 -47.89 -23.27 19.25
N PRO A 924 -48.06 -22.69 20.45
CA PRO A 924 -48.63 -23.42 21.57
C PRO A 924 -50.00 -23.95 21.14
N ARG A 925 -50.27 -25.25 21.35
CA ARG A 925 -51.62 -25.79 21.25
C ARG A 925 -52.45 -24.99 22.26
N ARG A 926 -53.31 -24.09 21.78
CA ARG A 926 -54.31 -23.42 22.63
C ARG A 926 -55.23 -24.50 23.17
N PHE A 927 -55.01 -24.92 24.42
CA PHE A 927 -56.05 -25.56 25.22
C PHE A 927 -57.07 -24.47 25.53
N GLY A 928 -58.08 -24.35 24.66
CA GLY A 928 -59.29 -23.60 24.97
C GLY A 928 -60.29 -24.51 25.63
N LEU A 929 -60.71 -24.17 26.85
CA LEU A 929 -62.01 -24.57 27.36
C LEU A 929 -63.08 -24.10 26.35
N GLY A 930 -63.81 -25.07 25.80
CA GLY A 930 -65.00 -24.87 24.99
C GLY A 930 -65.73 -26.21 24.93
N LYS A 931 -66.79 -26.33 25.74
CA LYS A 931 -67.70 -27.48 25.78
C LYS A 931 -68.14 -27.87 24.36
N GLY A 932 -68.01 -29.14 23.98
CA GLY A 932 -68.59 -29.64 22.74
C GLY A 932 -68.05 -31.00 22.29
N LYS A 933 -68.76 -32.06 22.70
CA LYS A 933 -68.65 -33.46 22.23
C LYS A 933 -67.45 -34.29 22.73
N ALA A 934 -67.34 -34.40 24.05
CA ALA A 934 -67.21 -35.72 24.66
C ALA A 934 -68.54 -36.51 24.51
N LYS A 935 -68.92 -36.87 23.27
CA LYS A 935 -69.95 -37.87 22.94
C LYS A 935 -69.83 -38.17 21.43
N SER A 936 -68.90 -39.05 21.07
CA SER A 936 -68.96 -39.99 19.92
C SER A 936 -67.57 -40.44 19.45
N LYS A 937 -66.92 -41.30 20.25
CA LYS A 937 -66.31 -42.58 19.81
C LYS A 937 -65.55 -43.33 20.92
N ALA A 938 -66.07 -43.28 22.16
CA ALA A 938 -66.18 -44.51 22.98
C ALA A 938 -67.28 -45.47 22.44
N LYS A 939 -67.81 -45.19 21.25
CA LYS A 939 -68.73 -46.03 20.46
C LYS A 939 -68.18 -46.23 19.04
N ALA A 940 -66.99 -46.80 18.94
CA ALA A 940 -66.51 -47.54 17.76
C ALA A 940 -65.53 -48.67 18.15
N LYS A 941 -65.52 -49.05 19.43
CA LYS A 941 -65.01 -50.34 19.93
C LYS A 941 -66.20 -51.24 20.31
N ALA A 942 -67.23 -51.25 19.46
CA ALA A 942 -68.34 -52.22 19.44
C ALA A 942 -69.25 -51.88 18.24
N LYS A 943 -69.33 -52.81 17.27
CA LYS A 943 -70.11 -52.79 16.01
C LYS A 943 -69.57 -51.81 14.94
N SER A 944 -69.25 -52.24 13.73
CA SER A 944 -69.70 -53.44 12.99
C SER A 944 -68.56 -54.45 12.75
N LYS A 945 -68.61 -55.70 13.25
CA LYS A 945 -69.46 -56.79 12.73
C LYS A 945 -70.71 -56.32 11.97
N GLY A 946 -70.63 -56.42 10.64
CA GLY A 946 -71.75 -56.80 9.77
C GLY A 946 -72.72 -55.72 9.31
N LYS A 947 -72.53 -55.23 8.08
CA LYS A 947 -73.37 -55.51 6.90
C LYS A 947 -72.58 -54.93 5.71
N GLY A 948 -72.15 -55.64 4.69
CA GLY A 948 -72.76 -56.79 4.04
C GLY A 948 -72.86 -56.45 2.56
N LYS A 949 -72.02 -57.09 1.75
CA LYS A 949 -72.18 -57.48 0.34
C LYS A 949 -70.88 -58.26 0.04
N GLY A 950 -70.83 -59.60 -0.01
CA GLY A 950 -71.80 -60.56 -0.54
C GLY A 950 -72.05 -60.21 -2.01
N LYS A 951 -71.62 -60.93 -3.04
CA LYS A 951 -71.16 -62.32 -3.25
C LYS A 951 -70.17 -62.26 -4.44
N GLY A 952 -69.28 -63.21 -4.70
CA GLY A 952 -69.02 -64.51 -4.08
C GLY A 952 -68.18 -65.37 -5.02
N LYS A 953 -67.68 -66.48 -4.44
CA LYS A 953 -67.05 -67.66 -5.08
C LYS A 953 -65.74 -67.36 -5.86
N GLY A 954 -64.68 -68.14 -5.76
CA GLY A 954 -64.41 -69.44 -5.17
C GLY A 954 -62.89 -69.58 -5.00
N LYS A 955 -62.45 -70.31 -3.98
CA LYS A 955 -62.03 -71.73 -4.06
C LYS A 955 -60.56 -71.88 -4.51
N GLY A 956 -59.77 -72.52 -3.64
CA GLY A 956 -58.56 -73.26 -3.98
C GLY A 956 -57.28 -72.41 -3.97
N LYS A 957 -56.35 -72.67 -3.05
CA LYS A 957 -55.34 -73.76 -3.04
C LYS A 957 -54.15 -73.46 -3.96
N GLY A 958 -52.96 -73.67 -3.40
CA GLY A 958 -51.70 -73.85 -4.12
C GLY A 958 -50.81 -72.62 -3.97
N LYS A 959 -49.60 -72.75 -3.42
CA LYS A 959 -48.39 -73.27 -4.10
C LYS A 959 -48.05 -72.41 -5.32
N ASP A 960 -46.83 -72.09 -5.64
CA ASP A 960 -45.48 -72.24 -5.10
C ASP A 960 -44.68 -71.26 -6.00
N LYS A 961 -43.51 -70.87 -5.50
CA LYS A 961 -42.28 -70.53 -6.23
C LYS A 961 -42.33 -70.05 -7.70
N GLY A 962 -41.62 -68.95 -7.92
CA GLY A 962 -41.07 -68.49 -9.20
C GLY A 962 -40.25 -67.24 -9.00
#